data_AF-A0A5A7P8L1-F1
#
_entry.id   AF-A0A5A7P8L1-F1
#
_cell.length_a   1.000
_cell.length_b   1.000
_cell.length_c   1.000
_cell.angle_alpha   90.00
_cell.angle_beta   90.00
_cell.angle_gamma   90.00
#
_symmetry.space_group_name_H-M   'P 1'
#
loop_
_entity.id
_entity.type
_entity.pdbx_description
1 polymer ?
#
loop_
_entity_poly.entity_id
_entity_poly.type
_entity_poly.pdbx_seq_one_letter_code
_entity_poly.pdbx_strand_id
1 'polypeptide(L)'
;MAARKISAASARTHTRGPKATAASKFSGILRKVLLVGFVGLLAWAYQATRPPPPKICGWTNGPPITAPRVHLKDGRHIAYQEVGVPKETAKHKIVFIHGFDSCRHHVSALAGRLSPDIIESEGIYIVSFDRPGYGESDPHPTRTVKSLALDIEELADQLGLGPKFYVVGFSMGGQVVWSCLKYIPHSFYYTKPLPIKGVVRQQGEFESLHRDLMIGFGKWEFDPTDIENPFSNGEGSVHLWQGDEDRLVPVALQRYIVDKLPWIQYHELQGAGHMILLADGISDSVVQALPSNLENPLPEVSVSVMAAGPSRKISAASARAHTRRPKAKTASKFSDEVSVFSHRSEDLMIGCCPISENDYGIFKKILVVVFVGLLALAYQAIRPPSPKMCGSANGPPVTASRVQLRDGRYLAYQEFGVPKEIAKHKIVFIHGFRSCRHDVSTLTAYLSPDIVENDGISIISFDRPGYGESDPHPTRTVKSLALDIEELADQLSLGSKFYVIGFSMGGQIVWSCLKYIPHRLAGAALIAPVVNYWWLAFPSNLSRPAYLLQPKQDQWALRVAHYLPWLTYWWNTQRFFPVSSVIAGDLINFSDQDKELLPRLISIKKEYQEVPTQQGEFESLHRDTMIGFGKWEFDPTDIENPFPNGEGSVHLWQGDEDRLVPVSLQRYIAEKLPWIHYHELAGAGHMFLLADGRADSVVEALVA
;
A
#
# COMPACT_ATOMS: atom_id res chain seq x y z
N MET A 1 84.13 35.08 40.37
CA MET A 1 84.44 33.66 40.08
C MET A 1 83.12 32.90 40.16
N ALA A 2 82.68 32.05 39.23
CA ALA A 2 83.38 31.31 38.19
C ALA A 2 82.56 31.34 36.88
N ALA A 3 83.29 31.46 35.78
CA ALA A 3 82.74 31.34 34.43
C ALA A 3 82.50 29.85 34.10
N ARG A 4 81.37 29.54 33.48
CA ARG A 4 81.21 28.30 32.71
C ARG A 4 80.61 28.64 31.36
N LYS A 5 81.48 28.67 30.35
CA LYS A 5 81.13 28.70 28.93
C LYS A 5 80.34 27.44 28.58
N ILE A 6 79.20 27.59 27.92
CA ILE A 6 78.60 26.52 27.12
C ILE A 6 78.39 27.04 25.69
N SER A 7 78.90 26.21 24.79
CA SER A 7 79.01 26.25 23.33
C SER A 7 77.82 26.82 22.54
N ALA A 8 78.14 27.52 21.46
CA ALA A 8 77.25 28.14 20.47
C ALA A 8 76.53 27.12 19.53
N ALA A 9 76.02 26.02 20.08
CA ALA A 9 75.37 24.94 19.32
C ALA A 9 73.87 24.73 19.63
N SER A 10 73.22 25.63 20.39
CA SER A 10 71.80 25.46 20.79
C SER A 10 70.88 26.66 20.45
N ALA A 11 71.28 27.53 19.51
CA ALA A 11 70.53 28.75 19.17
C ALA A 11 69.85 28.72 17.78
N ARG A 12 69.39 27.54 17.31
CA ARG A 12 68.55 27.41 16.09
C ARG A 12 67.48 26.31 16.22
N THR A 13 66.58 26.43 17.19
CA THR A 13 65.42 25.53 17.28
C THR A 13 64.15 26.17 17.84
N HIS A 14 64.03 27.50 17.76
CA HIS A 14 62.80 28.21 18.11
C HIS A 14 62.33 29.16 17.01
N THR A 15 61.76 28.60 15.94
CA THR A 15 60.70 29.23 15.13
C THR A 15 60.17 28.22 14.11
N ARG A 16 59.28 27.32 14.54
CA ARG A 16 58.34 26.61 13.65
C ARG A 16 57.16 26.11 14.47
N GLY A 17 56.16 26.98 14.64
CA GLY A 17 54.82 26.52 15.03
C GLY A 17 54.28 25.56 13.95
N PRO A 18 53.52 24.51 14.32
CA PRO A 18 53.03 23.55 13.35
C PRO A 18 52.06 24.26 12.38
N LYS A 19 52.42 24.34 11.10
CA LYS A 19 51.50 24.74 10.04
C LYS A 19 50.41 23.67 9.96
N ALA A 20 49.19 24.02 10.37
CA ALA A 20 48.00 23.24 10.08
C ALA A 20 47.93 22.99 8.57
N THR A 21 48.06 21.73 8.15
CA THR A 21 47.99 21.32 6.75
C THR A 21 46.57 21.57 6.21
N ALA A 22 46.44 21.87 4.92
CA ALA A 22 45.14 22.12 4.26
C ALA A 22 44.11 21.00 4.52
N ALA A 23 44.57 19.77 4.77
CA ALA A 23 43.76 18.63 5.17
C ALA A 23 43.00 18.83 6.50
N SER A 24 43.53 19.56 7.48
CA SER A 24 42.83 19.79 8.76
C SER A 24 41.69 20.81 8.64
N LYS A 25 41.85 21.82 7.77
CA LYS A 25 40.79 22.78 7.43
C LYS A 25 39.67 22.13 6.60
N PHE A 26 40.02 21.25 5.66
CA PHE A 26 39.05 20.50 4.86
C PHE A 26 38.20 19.55 5.73
N SER A 27 38.82 18.90 6.72
CA SER A 27 38.17 18.07 7.75
C SER A 27 37.16 18.87 8.61
N GLY A 28 37.49 20.10 8.99
CA GLY A 28 36.60 20.96 9.77
C GLY A 28 35.37 21.44 9.01
N ILE A 29 35.53 21.78 7.72
CA ILE A 29 34.42 22.18 6.84
C ILE A 29 33.52 20.99 6.57
N LEU A 30 34.08 19.83 6.25
CA LEU A 30 33.30 18.60 6.02
C LEU A 30 32.49 18.20 7.25
N ARG A 31 33.04 18.33 8.47
CA ARG A 31 32.29 18.10 9.72
C ARG A 31 31.14 19.06 9.91
N LYS A 32 31.31 20.35 9.59
CA LYS A 32 30.23 21.35 9.67
C LYS A 32 29.15 21.07 8.64
N VAL A 33 29.52 20.71 7.40
CA VAL A 33 28.57 20.34 6.34
C VAL A 33 27.79 19.07 6.71
N LEU A 34 28.46 18.05 7.25
CA LEU A 34 27.79 16.84 7.73
C LEU A 34 26.88 17.10 8.93
N LEU A 35 27.27 17.99 9.86
CA LEU A 35 26.44 18.38 10.99
C LEU A 35 25.20 19.17 10.52
N VAL A 36 25.38 20.14 9.62
CA VAL A 36 24.26 20.91 9.04
C VAL A 36 23.36 19.99 8.21
N GLY A 37 23.93 19.04 7.47
CA GLY A 37 23.18 18.03 6.73
C GLY A 37 22.40 17.09 7.66
N PHE A 38 22.99 16.67 8.78
CA PHE A 38 22.34 15.83 9.77
C PHE A 38 21.24 16.58 10.54
N VAL A 39 21.49 17.83 10.95
CA VAL A 39 20.47 18.69 11.57
C VAL A 39 19.37 19.02 10.56
N GLY A 40 19.71 19.25 9.30
CA GLY A 40 18.75 19.43 8.21
C GLY A 40 17.91 18.18 7.96
N LEU A 41 18.52 16.98 8.01
CA LEU A 41 17.83 15.70 7.91
C LEU A 41 16.91 15.47 9.11
N LEU A 42 17.35 15.79 10.33
CA LEU A 42 16.53 15.68 11.54
C LEU A 42 15.39 16.71 11.53
N ALA A 43 15.63 17.93 11.08
CA ALA A 43 14.60 18.95 10.93
C ALA A 43 13.59 18.57 9.84
N TRP A 44 14.07 18.02 8.72
CA TRP A 44 13.22 17.48 7.66
C TRP A 44 12.43 16.27 8.13
N ALA A 45 13.05 15.31 8.82
CA ALA A 45 12.36 14.14 9.38
C ALA A 45 11.33 14.58 10.43
N TYR A 46 11.68 15.53 11.29
CA TYR A 46 10.75 16.12 12.24
C TYR A 46 9.58 16.81 11.54
N GLN A 47 9.82 17.60 10.50
CA GLN A 47 8.76 18.22 9.70
C GLN A 47 7.92 17.21 8.90
N ALA A 48 8.53 16.15 8.37
CA ALA A 48 7.86 15.10 7.60
C ALA A 48 7.03 14.16 8.47
N THR A 49 7.42 13.97 9.74
CA THR A 49 6.65 13.23 10.74
C THR A 49 5.60 14.08 11.45
N ARG A 50 5.64 15.42 11.30
CA ARG A 50 4.61 16.27 11.85
C ARG A 50 3.34 16.12 11.01
N PRO A 51 2.18 15.93 11.67
CA PRO A 51 0.93 15.91 10.95
C PRO A 51 0.72 17.23 10.20
N PRO A 52 0.09 17.20 9.01
CA PRO A 52 -0.24 18.42 8.29
C PRO A 52 -1.12 19.32 9.17
N PRO A 53 -0.98 20.65 9.07
CA PRO A 53 -1.80 21.56 9.86
C PRO A 53 -3.30 21.37 9.56
N PRO A 54 -4.18 21.45 10.57
CA PRO A 54 -5.62 21.32 10.38
C PRO A 54 -6.16 22.33 9.37
N LYS A 55 -7.13 21.89 8.55
CA LYS A 55 -7.89 22.76 7.64
C LYS A 55 -9.09 23.35 8.36
N ILE A 56 -8.84 24.32 9.24
CA ILE A 56 -9.86 24.91 10.11
C ILE A 56 -10.97 25.56 9.26
N CYS A 57 -12.20 25.06 9.40
CA CYS A 57 -13.36 25.61 8.72
C CYS A 57 -13.57 27.09 9.11
N GLY A 58 -13.83 27.94 8.12
CA GLY A 58 -14.04 29.38 8.28
C GLY A 58 -12.77 30.27 8.25
N TRP A 59 -11.58 29.69 8.12
CA TRP A 59 -10.34 30.46 7.94
C TRP A 59 -10.14 30.89 6.48
N THR A 60 -9.23 31.85 6.24
CA THR A 60 -8.96 32.48 4.92
C THR A 60 -8.64 31.50 3.77
N ASN A 61 -8.28 30.25 4.08
CA ASN A 61 -8.07 29.15 3.11
C ASN A 61 -8.75 27.83 3.56
N GLY A 62 -9.68 27.90 4.51
CA GLY A 62 -10.39 26.75 5.08
C GLY A 62 -11.74 26.50 4.40
N PRO A 63 -12.33 25.29 4.56
CA PRO A 63 -13.69 25.02 4.11
C PRO A 63 -14.71 26.01 4.72
N PRO A 64 -15.79 26.38 4.02
CA PRO A 64 -16.79 27.29 4.56
C PRO A 64 -17.58 26.63 5.70
N ILE A 65 -18.04 27.45 6.64
CA ILE A 65 -18.97 27.03 7.70
C ILE A 65 -20.40 27.20 7.18
N THR A 66 -21.20 26.16 7.31
CA THR A 66 -22.60 26.10 6.88
C THR A 66 -23.54 25.60 7.97
N ALA A 67 -23.02 24.91 8.99
CA ALA A 67 -23.80 24.38 10.10
C ALA A 67 -23.90 25.33 11.29
N PRO A 68 -24.96 25.21 12.12
CA PRO A 68 -24.98 25.84 13.43
C PRO A 68 -23.87 25.23 14.30
N ARG A 69 -23.25 26.07 15.14
CA ARG A 69 -22.15 25.67 16.01
C ARG A 69 -22.30 26.28 17.40
N VAL A 70 -21.91 25.51 18.41
CA VAL A 70 -21.78 25.93 19.80
C VAL A 70 -20.34 26.37 20.07
N HIS A 71 -20.14 27.48 20.80
CA HIS A 71 -18.80 27.98 21.16
C HIS A 71 -18.43 27.51 22.57
N LEU A 72 -17.51 26.57 22.67
CA LEU A 72 -17.04 26.01 23.94
C LEU A 72 -16.17 27.01 24.73
N LYS A 73 -16.09 26.83 26.05
CA LYS A 73 -15.29 27.65 26.98
C LYS A 73 -13.81 27.69 26.64
N ASP A 74 -13.29 26.66 25.98
CA ASP A 74 -11.89 26.60 25.55
C ASP A 74 -11.63 27.26 24.18
N GLY A 75 -12.67 27.90 23.61
CA GLY A 75 -12.60 28.64 22.36
C GLY A 75 -12.91 27.83 21.10
N ARG A 76 -13.06 26.50 21.21
CA ARG A 76 -13.44 25.64 20.07
C ARG A 76 -14.93 25.77 19.73
N HIS A 77 -15.26 25.50 18.47
CA HIS A 77 -16.64 25.38 18.01
C HIS A 77 -17.00 23.92 17.73
N ILE A 78 -18.20 23.52 18.15
CA ILE A 78 -18.77 22.21 17.84
C ILE A 78 -19.97 22.39 16.91
N ALA A 79 -19.88 21.86 15.70
CA ALA A 79 -20.96 21.85 14.74
C ALA A 79 -21.97 20.75 15.05
N TYR A 80 -23.25 21.06 14.92
CA TYR A 80 -24.32 20.14 15.28
C TYR A 80 -25.49 20.19 14.30
N GLN A 81 -26.39 19.21 14.45
CA GLN A 81 -27.65 19.11 13.73
C GLN A 81 -28.72 18.54 14.65
N GLU A 82 -29.90 19.17 14.61
CA GLU A 82 -31.08 18.81 15.40
C GLU A 82 -32.12 18.13 14.49
N VAL A 83 -32.78 17.08 15.00
CA VAL A 83 -33.91 16.40 14.33
C VAL A 83 -34.92 15.94 15.38
N GLY A 84 -36.20 15.88 15.02
CA GLY A 84 -37.30 15.44 15.89
C GLY A 84 -38.25 16.57 16.25
N VAL A 85 -39.01 16.40 17.33
CA VAL A 85 -39.92 17.44 17.82
C VAL A 85 -39.13 18.63 18.41
N PRO A 86 -39.71 19.85 18.50
CA PRO A 86 -39.04 20.99 19.13
C PRO A 86 -38.57 20.67 20.55
N LYS A 87 -37.32 21.05 20.87
CA LYS A 87 -36.66 20.71 22.15
C LYS A 87 -37.42 21.20 23.39
N GLU A 88 -38.18 22.27 23.25
CA GLU A 88 -39.00 22.88 24.30
C GLU A 88 -40.20 21.99 24.67
N THR A 89 -40.66 21.17 23.72
CA THR A 89 -41.80 20.26 23.85
C THR A 89 -41.40 18.79 23.95
N ALA A 90 -40.11 18.49 23.76
CA ALA A 90 -39.60 17.13 23.76
C ALA A 90 -39.65 16.49 25.15
N LYS A 91 -40.17 15.26 25.23
CA LYS A 91 -40.12 14.44 26.45
C LYS A 91 -38.74 13.80 26.62
N HIS A 92 -38.15 13.33 25.53
CA HIS A 92 -36.83 12.69 25.53
C HIS A 92 -35.87 13.47 24.63
N LYS A 93 -34.77 13.95 25.22
CA LYS A 93 -33.72 14.69 24.51
C LYS A 93 -32.49 13.82 24.41
N ILE A 94 -31.99 13.59 23.21
CA ILE A 94 -30.95 12.61 22.92
C ILE A 94 -29.75 13.30 22.28
N VAL A 95 -28.55 13.09 22.83
CA VAL A 95 -27.28 13.41 22.17
C VAL A 95 -26.76 12.17 21.46
N PHE A 96 -26.65 12.26 20.15
CA PHE A 96 -26.17 11.21 19.27
C PHE A 96 -24.66 11.40 18.96
N ILE A 97 -23.88 10.34 19.16
CA ILE A 97 -22.44 10.28 18.92
C ILE A 97 -22.14 9.34 17.74
N HIS A 98 -21.63 9.90 16.64
CA HIS A 98 -21.32 9.13 15.43
C HIS A 98 -20.06 8.27 15.55
N GLY A 99 -20.04 7.19 14.76
CA GLY A 99 -18.91 6.26 14.65
C GLY A 99 -17.72 6.79 13.85
N PHE A 100 -16.81 5.88 13.50
CA PHE A 100 -15.63 6.17 12.69
C PHE A 100 -16.04 6.59 11.27
N ASP A 101 -15.31 7.57 10.70
CA ASP A 101 -15.55 8.10 9.35
C ASP A 101 -17.02 8.52 9.09
N SER A 102 -17.62 9.21 10.07
CA SER A 102 -19.00 9.72 10.02
C SER A 102 -19.08 11.17 10.51
N CYS A 103 -20.27 11.78 10.58
CA CYS A 103 -20.45 13.20 10.91
C CYS A 103 -21.83 13.46 11.54
N ARG A 104 -22.12 14.71 11.89
CA ARG A 104 -23.41 15.18 12.45
C ARG A 104 -24.64 14.75 11.65
N HIS A 105 -24.52 14.54 10.34
CA HIS A 105 -25.64 14.13 9.47
C HIS A 105 -26.13 12.69 9.71
N HIS A 106 -25.43 11.93 10.53
CA HIS A 106 -25.81 10.59 10.97
C HIS A 106 -27.22 10.57 11.60
N VAL A 107 -27.62 11.64 12.30
CA VAL A 107 -28.95 11.73 12.92
C VAL A 107 -30.10 11.84 11.91
N SER A 108 -29.89 12.47 10.76
CA SER A 108 -30.93 12.57 9.72
C SER A 108 -31.25 11.21 9.11
N ALA A 109 -30.25 10.33 9.04
CA ALA A 109 -30.43 8.94 8.62
C ALA A 109 -31.28 8.15 9.61
N LEU A 110 -31.01 8.34 10.90
CA LEU A 110 -31.73 7.71 11.99
C LEU A 110 -33.18 8.17 12.01
N ALA A 111 -33.41 9.48 11.94
CA ALA A 111 -34.76 10.04 11.91
C ALA A 111 -35.56 9.60 10.68
N GLY A 112 -34.91 9.37 9.53
CA GLY A 112 -35.56 8.81 8.34
C GLY A 112 -35.94 7.33 8.45
N ARG A 113 -35.49 6.63 9.49
CA ARG A 113 -35.82 5.21 9.76
C ARG A 113 -36.56 4.98 11.08
N LEU A 114 -36.61 6.01 11.93
CA LEU A 114 -37.53 6.04 13.04
C LEU A 114 -38.93 6.24 12.49
N SER A 115 -39.88 5.48 12.99
CA SER A 115 -41.29 5.67 12.63
C SER A 115 -41.71 7.11 13.03
N PRO A 116 -42.26 7.94 12.11
CA PRO A 116 -42.69 9.30 12.44
C PRO A 116 -43.65 9.35 13.63
N ASP A 117 -44.53 8.35 13.72
CA ASP A 117 -45.47 8.18 14.83
C ASP A 117 -44.75 8.05 16.18
N ILE A 118 -43.59 7.38 16.25
CA ILE A 118 -42.78 7.24 17.48
C ILE A 118 -42.11 8.56 17.84
N ILE A 119 -41.57 9.28 16.85
CA ILE A 119 -40.95 10.59 17.09
C ILE A 119 -41.97 11.55 17.70
N GLU A 120 -43.21 11.55 17.20
CA GLU A 120 -44.29 12.41 17.69
C GLU A 120 -44.90 11.90 19.01
N SER A 121 -45.25 10.61 19.13
CA SER A 121 -45.92 10.06 20.32
C SER A 121 -45.03 10.11 21.57
N GLU A 122 -43.75 9.77 21.40
CA GLU A 122 -42.75 9.76 22.46
C GLU A 122 -42.07 11.13 22.63
N GLY A 123 -42.35 12.10 21.76
CA GLY A 123 -41.78 13.45 21.86
C GLY A 123 -40.25 13.44 21.83
N ILE A 124 -39.68 12.82 20.81
CA ILE A 124 -38.24 12.60 20.67
C ILE A 124 -37.56 13.80 20.02
N TYR A 125 -36.54 14.34 20.68
CA TYR A 125 -35.59 15.31 20.13
C TYR A 125 -34.19 14.69 20.11
N ILE A 126 -33.49 14.78 18.99
CA ILE A 126 -32.13 14.25 18.81
C ILE A 126 -31.22 15.34 18.29
N VAL A 127 -30.09 15.56 18.96
CA VAL A 127 -28.97 16.35 18.46
C VAL A 127 -27.78 15.45 18.17
N SER A 128 -27.20 15.56 16.97
CA SER A 128 -25.89 14.97 16.67
C SER A 128 -24.90 16.08 16.38
N PHE A 129 -23.64 15.84 16.72
CA PHE A 129 -22.57 16.79 16.52
C PHE A 129 -21.39 16.15 15.79
N ASP A 130 -20.62 16.98 15.09
CA ASP A 130 -19.33 16.57 14.58
C ASP A 130 -18.35 16.48 15.74
N ARG A 131 -17.76 15.31 15.97
CA ARG A 131 -16.74 15.16 17.00
C ARG A 131 -15.52 16.05 16.68
N PRO A 132 -14.71 16.46 17.67
CA PRO A 132 -13.57 17.35 17.40
C PRO A 132 -12.68 16.80 16.28
N GLY A 133 -12.45 17.61 15.25
CA GLY A 133 -11.70 17.22 14.04
C GLY A 133 -12.53 16.54 12.94
N TYR A 134 -13.82 16.31 13.13
CA TYR A 134 -14.76 15.88 12.08
C TYR A 134 -15.59 17.06 11.58
N GLY A 135 -16.05 16.96 10.33
CA GLY A 135 -16.95 17.94 9.71
C GLY A 135 -16.56 19.39 10.00
N GLU A 136 -17.48 20.18 10.52
CA GLU A 136 -17.29 21.62 10.77
C GLU A 136 -16.90 21.97 12.22
N SER A 137 -16.65 20.95 13.06
CA SER A 137 -16.14 21.14 14.42
C SER A 137 -14.65 21.41 14.43
N ASP A 138 -14.22 22.29 15.33
CA ASP A 138 -12.81 22.62 15.50
C ASP A 138 -12.02 21.39 16.00
N PRO A 139 -10.76 21.21 15.56
CA PRO A 139 -9.91 20.13 16.03
C PRO A 139 -9.55 20.32 17.51
N HIS A 140 -9.31 19.22 18.22
CA HIS A 140 -8.81 19.24 19.59
C HIS A 140 -7.49 18.46 19.69
N PRO A 141 -6.34 19.12 19.50
CA PRO A 141 -5.04 18.44 19.38
C PRO A 141 -4.57 17.70 20.63
N THR A 142 -5.11 18.06 21.80
CA THR A 142 -4.81 17.45 23.10
C THR A 142 -5.98 16.63 23.64
N ARG A 143 -6.92 16.23 22.78
CA ARG A 143 -8.11 15.46 23.15
C ARG A 143 -7.75 14.21 23.94
N THR A 144 -8.53 13.95 24.98
CA THR A 144 -8.47 12.75 25.81
C THR A 144 -9.82 12.03 25.77
N VAL A 145 -9.86 10.84 26.36
CA VAL A 145 -11.10 10.09 26.61
C VAL A 145 -12.08 10.97 27.43
N LYS A 146 -11.57 11.67 28.45
CA LYS A 146 -12.35 12.59 29.30
C LYS A 146 -12.84 13.83 28.57
N SER A 147 -12.01 14.47 27.74
CA SER A 147 -12.35 15.78 27.15
C SER A 147 -13.59 15.72 26.25
N LEU A 148 -13.80 14.62 25.52
CA LEU A 148 -14.98 14.49 24.66
C LEU A 148 -16.28 14.34 25.46
N ALA A 149 -16.22 13.74 26.65
CA ALA A 149 -17.38 13.69 27.54
C ALA A 149 -17.74 15.10 28.03
N LEU A 150 -16.74 15.91 28.38
CA LEU A 150 -16.96 17.31 28.77
C LEU A 150 -17.47 18.18 27.60
N ASP A 151 -17.00 17.93 26.38
CA ASP A 151 -17.53 18.60 25.17
C ASP A 151 -19.03 18.30 24.98
N ILE A 152 -19.46 17.06 25.28
CA ILE A 152 -20.87 16.64 25.19
C ILE A 152 -21.72 17.31 26.29
N GLU A 153 -21.22 17.38 27.52
CA GLU A 153 -21.88 18.08 28.63
C GLU A 153 -22.07 19.57 28.28
N GLU A 154 -21.01 20.22 27.82
CA GLU A 154 -21.07 21.63 27.45
C GLU A 154 -21.96 21.91 26.23
N LEU A 155 -21.94 21.03 25.22
CA LEU A 155 -22.87 21.09 24.09
C LEU A 155 -24.33 21.06 24.59
N ALA A 156 -24.64 20.15 25.50
CA ALA A 156 -25.99 19.99 26.01
C ALA A 156 -26.44 21.15 26.91
N ASP A 157 -25.55 21.68 27.74
CA ASP A 157 -25.79 22.89 28.54
C ASP A 157 -26.13 24.08 27.65
N GLN A 158 -25.34 24.32 26.60
CA GLN A 158 -25.55 25.45 25.70
C GLN A 158 -26.80 25.31 24.83
N LEU A 159 -27.20 24.07 24.50
CA LEU A 159 -28.44 23.82 23.78
C LEU A 159 -29.69 23.83 24.68
N GLY A 160 -29.51 23.86 26.01
CA GLY A 160 -30.59 23.86 26.99
C GLY A 160 -31.30 22.51 27.10
N LEU A 161 -30.55 21.40 27.01
CA LEU A 161 -31.15 20.07 27.11
C LEU A 161 -31.65 19.78 28.53
N GLY A 162 -31.09 20.45 29.54
CA GLY A 162 -31.43 20.28 30.94
C GLY A 162 -30.47 19.31 31.65
N PRO A 163 -30.65 19.10 32.96
CA PRO A 163 -29.70 18.36 33.79
C PRO A 163 -29.68 16.84 33.50
N LYS A 164 -30.67 16.33 32.76
CA LYS A 164 -30.75 14.94 32.34
C LYS A 164 -31.15 14.86 30.87
N PHE A 165 -30.40 14.10 30.08
CA PHE A 165 -30.67 13.80 28.68
C PHE A 165 -30.25 12.37 28.36
N TYR A 166 -30.43 11.89 27.14
CA TYR A 166 -29.98 10.56 26.73
C TYR A 166 -28.71 10.67 25.90
N VAL A 167 -27.80 9.70 26.00
CA VAL A 167 -26.61 9.65 25.15
C VAL A 167 -26.60 8.35 24.37
N VAL A 168 -26.39 8.49 23.06
CA VAL A 168 -26.59 7.42 22.12
C VAL A 168 -25.39 7.30 21.18
N GLY A 169 -24.70 6.16 21.13
CA GLY A 169 -23.39 6.07 20.44
C GLY A 169 -23.12 4.79 19.67
N PHE A 170 -22.68 4.88 18.41
CA PHE A 170 -22.47 3.72 17.54
C PHE A 170 -21.01 3.49 17.16
N SER A 171 -20.59 2.23 17.15
CA SER A 171 -19.20 1.83 16.86
C SER A 171 -18.22 2.63 17.75
N MET A 172 -17.28 3.39 17.19
CA MET A 172 -16.43 4.30 17.98
C MET A 172 -17.22 5.35 18.78
N GLY A 173 -18.40 5.78 18.34
CA GLY A 173 -19.30 6.60 19.15
C GLY A 173 -19.79 5.88 20.40
N GLY A 174 -19.92 4.55 20.35
CA GLY A 174 -20.22 3.71 21.51
C GLY A 174 -19.05 3.63 22.50
N GLN A 175 -17.81 3.77 22.04
CA GLN A 175 -16.65 3.89 22.94
C GLN A 175 -16.70 5.20 23.73
N VAL A 176 -17.12 6.30 23.10
CA VAL A 176 -17.27 7.60 23.78
C VAL A 176 -18.29 7.53 24.91
N VAL A 177 -19.33 6.71 24.78
CA VAL A 177 -20.34 6.52 25.84
C VAL A 177 -19.70 6.02 27.15
N TRP A 178 -18.72 5.12 27.10
CA TRP A 178 -17.99 4.69 28.31
C TRP A 178 -17.30 5.84 29.02
N SER A 179 -16.87 6.85 28.26
CA SER A 179 -16.28 8.08 28.81
C SER A 179 -17.36 8.92 29.49
N CYS A 180 -18.54 9.05 28.88
CA CYS A 180 -19.67 9.75 29.49
C CYS A 180 -20.10 9.09 30.80
N LEU A 181 -20.22 7.75 30.81
CA LEU A 181 -20.55 6.99 32.02
C LEU A 181 -19.52 7.19 33.14
N LYS A 182 -18.23 7.38 32.79
CA LYS A 182 -17.18 7.60 33.80
C LYS A 182 -17.16 9.02 34.35
N TYR A 183 -17.33 10.03 33.49
CA TYR A 183 -16.97 11.42 33.85
C TYR A 183 -18.17 12.35 34.01
N ILE A 184 -19.32 12.02 33.41
CA ILE A 184 -20.55 12.80 33.48
C ILE A 184 -21.78 11.90 33.79
N PRO A 185 -21.70 10.92 34.71
CA PRO A 185 -22.78 9.96 34.94
C PRO A 185 -24.09 10.58 35.44
N HIS A 186 -24.02 11.76 36.07
CA HIS A 186 -25.16 12.47 36.68
C HIS A 186 -26.23 12.94 35.69
N SER A 187 -25.97 12.77 34.39
CA SER A 187 -26.73 13.45 33.35
C SER A 187 -27.47 12.51 32.37
N PHE A 188 -27.41 11.15 32.45
CA PHE A 188 -27.78 10.28 31.29
C PHE A 188 -28.69 9.04 31.42
N TYR A 189 -29.20 8.58 30.27
CA TYR A 189 -29.83 7.27 29.95
C TYR A 189 -29.50 6.90 28.46
N TYR A 190 -29.54 5.63 27.98
CA TYR A 190 -28.75 5.15 26.79
C TYR A 190 -29.47 4.36 25.67
N THR A 191 -29.06 4.44 24.37
CA THR A 191 -29.08 3.39 23.27
C THR A 191 -28.19 3.73 21.99
N LYS A 192 -28.19 3.05 20.80
CA LYS A 192 -27.19 3.23 19.67
C LYS A 192 -27.77 3.29 18.22
N PRO A 193 -27.21 4.02 17.19
CA PRO A 193 -27.73 4.10 15.77
C PRO A 193 -26.72 4.33 14.55
N LEU A 194 -27.22 4.44 13.28
CA LEU A 194 -26.74 4.03 11.88
C LEU A 194 -25.78 4.82 10.91
N PRO A 195 -24.89 4.20 10.10
CA PRO A 195 -23.94 4.96 9.24
C PRO A 195 -24.59 5.74 8.07
N ILE A 196 -24.06 6.93 7.72
CA ILE A 196 -24.25 7.61 6.41
C ILE A 196 -23.04 8.48 6.03
N LYS A 197 -22.86 8.66 4.71
CA LYS A 197 -21.94 9.57 4.01
C LYS A 197 -22.40 11.04 4.08
N GLY A 198 -21.56 11.88 4.69
CA GLY A 198 -21.62 13.34 4.59
C GLY A 198 -20.22 13.91 4.36
N VAL A 199 -20.03 15.22 4.48
CA VAL A 199 -18.71 15.84 4.35
C VAL A 199 -17.90 15.63 5.66
N VAL A 200 -17.36 14.42 5.82
CA VAL A 200 -16.80 13.91 7.08
C VAL A 200 -15.44 14.51 7.45
N ARG A 201 -14.59 14.78 6.45
CA ARG A 201 -13.13 15.01 6.64
C ARG A 201 -12.68 16.44 6.36
N GLN A 202 -13.55 17.44 6.59
CA GLN A 202 -13.25 18.84 6.21
C GLN A 202 -11.99 19.39 6.91
N GLN A 203 -11.73 18.95 8.15
CA GLN A 203 -10.56 19.34 8.94
C GLN A 203 -9.26 18.60 8.54
N GLY A 204 -9.34 17.62 7.65
CA GLY A 204 -8.22 16.80 7.17
C GLY A 204 -8.14 15.41 7.81
N GLU A 205 -7.53 14.45 7.10
CA GLU A 205 -7.55 13.02 7.49
C GLU A 205 -6.82 12.71 8.81
N PHE A 206 -5.81 13.50 9.17
CA PHE A 206 -5.10 13.31 10.43
C PHE A 206 -6.00 13.66 11.62
N GLU A 207 -6.65 14.82 11.57
CA GLU A 207 -7.51 15.29 12.66
C GLU A 207 -8.82 14.51 12.74
N SER A 208 -9.39 14.09 11.61
CA SER A 208 -10.60 13.28 11.62
C SER A 208 -10.31 11.82 11.98
N LEU A 209 -9.46 11.12 11.22
CA LEU A 209 -9.35 9.66 11.34
C LEU A 209 -8.22 9.22 12.29
N HIS A 210 -7.02 9.77 12.12
CA HIS A 210 -5.84 9.29 12.83
C HIS A 210 -5.93 9.61 14.32
N ARG A 211 -6.32 10.84 14.67
CA ARG A 211 -6.51 11.26 16.05
C ARG A 211 -7.56 10.43 16.78
N ASP A 212 -8.63 10.05 16.07
CA ASP A 212 -9.69 9.25 16.66
C ASP A 212 -9.24 7.83 16.97
N LEU A 213 -8.48 7.20 16.07
CA LEU A 213 -7.86 5.89 16.31
C LEU A 213 -6.85 5.95 17.46
N MET A 214 -6.04 7.02 17.55
CA MET A 214 -5.08 7.20 18.63
C MET A 214 -5.73 7.25 20.02
N ILE A 215 -6.95 7.80 20.12
CA ILE A 215 -7.67 7.94 21.39
C ILE A 215 -8.48 6.68 21.69
N GLY A 216 -9.22 6.16 20.70
CA GLY A 216 -10.07 4.98 20.87
C GLY A 216 -9.28 3.70 21.17
N PHE A 217 -8.07 3.57 20.61
CA PHE A 217 -7.18 2.41 20.82
C PHE A 217 -5.91 2.76 21.61
N GLY A 218 -5.84 3.98 22.15
CA GLY A 218 -4.77 4.41 23.04
C GLY A 218 -4.92 3.88 24.46
N LYS A 219 -4.02 4.30 25.36
CA LYS A 219 -4.11 3.95 26.78
C LYS A 219 -5.22 4.76 27.45
N TRP A 220 -6.23 4.08 27.98
CA TRP A 220 -7.29 4.70 28.78
C TRP A 220 -6.87 4.77 30.26
N GLU A 221 -7.36 5.79 30.95
CA GLU A 221 -7.10 5.99 32.39
C GLU A 221 -7.95 5.07 33.28
N PHE A 222 -8.94 4.39 32.69
CA PHE A 222 -9.82 3.44 33.36
C PHE A 222 -10.14 2.27 32.44
N ASP A 223 -10.48 1.11 33.02
CA ASP A 223 -11.09 -0.01 32.31
C ASP A 223 -12.63 0.14 32.36
N PRO A 224 -13.36 0.02 31.24
CA PRO A 224 -14.83 0.07 31.27
C PRO A 224 -15.48 -0.91 32.24
N THR A 225 -14.84 -2.06 32.51
CA THR A 225 -15.32 -3.08 33.46
C THR A 225 -15.16 -2.71 34.93
N ASP A 226 -14.45 -1.62 35.23
CA ASP A 226 -14.32 -1.06 36.58
C ASP A 226 -15.37 0.03 36.89
N ILE A 227 -16.30 0.31 35.97
CA ILE A 227 -17.37 1.30 36.19
C ILE A 227 -18.45 0.69 37.09
N GLU A 228 -18.69 1.33 38.24
CA GLU A 228 -19.85 1.02 39.10
C GLU A 228 -21.15 1.52 38.48
N ASN A 229 -22.29 0.88 38.81
CA ASN A 229 -23.59 1.28 38.29
C ASN A 229 -23.89 2.76 38.62
N PRO A 230 -23.91 3.67 37.62
CA PRO A 230 -24.16 5.09 37.88
C PRO A 230 -25.61 5.39 38.26
N PHE A 231 -26.50 4.39 38.15
CA PHE A 231 -27.94 4.52 38.32
C PHE A 231 -28.48 3.53 39.36
N SER A 232 -27.74 3.30 40.44
CA SER A 232 -28.12 2.39 41.53
C SER A 232 -29.49 2.68 42.15
N ASN A 233 -30.00 3.91 41.99
CA ASN A 233 -31.28 4.38 42.56
C ASN A 233 -32.44 4.28 41.55
N GLY A 234 -32.26 3.63 40.40
CA GLY A 234 -33.31 3.50 39.37
C GLY A 234 -33.53 4.76 38.52
N GLU A 235 -32.70 5.79 38.72
CA GLU A 235 -32.72 7.08 37.99
C GLU A 235 -32.06 7.01 36.61
N GLY A 236 -31.93 5.82 36.02
CA GLY A 236 -31.12 5.60 34.83
C GLY A 236 -31.16 4.17 34.30
N SER A 237 -30.80 3.98 33.03
CA SER A 237 -30.55 2.66 32.46
C SER A 237 -29.42 2.69 31.43
N VAL A 238 -28.71 1.57 31.33
CA VAL A 238 -27.68 1.32 30.32
C VAL A 238 -28.05 0.07 29.56
N HIS A 239 -28.07 0.16 28.23
CA HIS A 239 -28.33 -0.97 27.36
C HIS A 239 -27.05 -1.34 26.58
N LEU A 240 -27.00 -2.50 25.94
CA LEU A 240 -25.93 -2.85 25.02
C LEU A 240 -26.49 -3.73 23.92
N TRP A 241 -26.51 -3.20 22.69
CA TRP A 241 -27.02 -3.91 21.52
C TRP A 241 -25.84 -4.44 20.70
N GLN A 242 -25.85 -5.73 20.35
CA GLN A 242 -24.77 -6.38 19.61
C GLN A 242 -25.31 -7.44 18.67
N GLY A 243 -24.81 -7.46 17.44
CA GLY A 243 -25.07 -8.54 16.48
C GLY A 243 -24.14 -9.73 16.73
N ASP A 244 -24.68 -10.95 16.70
CA ASP A 244 -23.91 -12.18 16.95
C ASP A 244 -22.98 -12.56 15.78
N GLU A 245 -23.21 -12.02 14.58
CA GLU A 245 -22.36 -12.17 13.38
C GLU A 245 -21.43 -10.96 13.14
N ASP A 246 -21.28 -10.06 14.11
CA ASP A 246 -20.36 -8.92 13.99
C ASP A 246 -18.89 -9.36 13.94
N ARG A 247 -18.28 -9.19 12.76
CA ARG A 247 -16.87 -9.51 12.49
C ARG A 247 -15.90 -8.35 12.79
N LEU A 248 -16.41 -7.14 13.03
CA LEU A 248 -15.60 -5.97 13.36
C LEU A 248 -15.43 -5.83 14.88
N VAL A 249 -16.52 -6.05 15.63
CA VAL A 249 -16.50 -6.10 17.09
C VAL A 249 -17.04 -7.47 17.52
N PRO A 250 -16.16 -8.43 17.84
CA PRO A 250 -16.59 -9.78 18.19
C PRO A 250 -17.57 -9.80 19.37
N VAL A 251 -18.72 -10.44 19.19
CA VAL A 251 -19.79 -10.58 20.21
C VAL A 251 -19.27 -11.13 21.55
N ALA A 252 -18.24 -11.98 21.52
CA ALA A 252 -17.59 -12.53 22.70
C ALA A 252 -17.06 -11.46 23.67
N LEU A 253 -16.60 -10.31 23.16
CA LEU A 253 -16.13 -9.21 24.01
C LEU A 253 -17.30 -8.52 24.73
N GLN A 254 -18.46 -8.39 24.07
CA GLN A 254 -19.63 -7.78 24.68
C GLN A 254 -20.24 -8.70 25.74
N ARG A 255 -20.30 -10.01 25.46
CA ARG A 255 -20.70 -11.02 26.47
C ARG A 255 -19.81 -10.94 27.72
N TYR A 256 -18.50 -10.82 27.54
CA TYR A 256 -17.56 -10.66 28.66
C TYR A 256 -17.81 -9.37 29.47
N ILE A 257 -18.09 -8.24 28.80
CA ILE A 257 -18.40 -6.98 29.47
C ILE A 257 -19.70 -7.10 30.28
N VAL A 258 -20.73 -7.71 29.72
CA VAL A 258 -22.03 -7.90 30.38
C VAL A 258 -21.92 -8.85 31.57
N ASP A 259 -21.11 -9.90 31.47
CA ASP A 259 -20.80 -10.77 32.61
C ASP A 259 -20.15 -10.02 33.78
N LYS A 260 -19.37 -8.96 33.49
CA LYS A 260 -18.72 -8.11 34.49
C LYS A 260 -19.62 -7.00 35.02
N LEU A 261 -20.52 -6.50 34.19
CA LEU A 261 -21.37 -5.35 34.47
C LEU A 261 -22.86 -5.76 34.36
N PRO A 262 -23.40 -6.51 35.34
CA PRO A 262 -24.75 -7.08 35.27
C PRO A 262 -25.86 -6.01 35.31
N TRP A 263 -25.50 -4.75 35.61
CA TRP A 263 -26.41 -3.61 35.54
C TRP A 263 -26.66 -3.12 34.10
N ILE A 264 -25.98 -3.69 33.10
CA ILE A 264 -26.21 -3.42 31.68
C ILE A 264 -27.29 -4.35 31.13
N GLN A 265 -28.32 -3.77 30.51
CA GLN A 265 -29.34 -4.50 29.77
C GLN A 265 -28.81 -4.91 28.39
N TYR A 266 -28.45 -6.18 28.23
CA TYR A 266 -27.86 -6.70 26.99
C TYR A 266 -28.92 -7.20 26.00
N HIS A 267 -28.76 -6.80 24.74
CA HIS A 267 -29.64 -7.14 23.61
C HIS A 267 -28.78 -7.73 22.49
N GLU A 268 -28.81 -9.06 22.37
CA GLU A 268 -28.10 -9.78 21.31
C GLU A 268 -29.02 -10.04 20.13
N LEU A 269 -28.60 -9.63 18.94
CA LEU A 269 -29.39 -9.72 17.71
C LEU A 269 -28.86 -10.87 16.85
N GLN A 270 -29.66 -11.93 16.73
CA GLN A 270 -29.31 -13.13 15.98
C GLN A 270 -29.24 -12.87 14.47
N GLY A 271 -28.17 -13.34 13.82
CA GLY A 271 -27.90 -13.16 12.39
C GLY A 271 -27.50 -11.73 12.00
N ALA A 272 -27.32 -10.83 12.97
CA ALA A 272 -26.99 -9.43 12.69
C ALA A 272 -25.47 -9.21 12.70
N GLY A 273 -24.95 -8.55 11.66
CA GLY A 273 -23.54 -8.13 11.57
C GLY A 273 -23.27 -6.79 12.26
N HIS A 274 -22.11 -6.15 12.01
CA HIS A 274 -21.76 -4.85 12.62
C HIS A 274 -22.79 -3.74 12.38
N MET A 275 -23.53 -3.84 11.28
CA MET A 275 -24.49 -2.84 10.84
C MET A 275 -25.91 -3.10 11.36
N ILE A 276 -26.03 -3.48 12.64
CA ILE A 276 -27.29 -3.96 13.25
C ILE A 276 -28.49 -3.03 13.04
N LEU A 277 -28.25 -1.73 13.02
CA LEU A 277 -29.34 -0.76 12.92
C LEU A 277 -29.87 -0.59 11.50
N LEU A 278 -29.20 -1.19 10.50
CA LEU A 278 -29.70 -1.21 9.12
C LEU A 278 -30.90 -2.13 8.98
N ALA A 279 -31.15 -2.99 9.95
CA ALA A 279 -32.32 -3.84 10.02
C ALA A 279 -33.56 -3.04 10.44
N ASP A 280 -34.69 -3.37 9.83
CA ASP A 280 -35.97 -2.71 10.07
C ASP A 280 -36.41 -2.89 11.54
N GLY A 281 -36.98 -1.83 12.12
CA GLY A 281 -37.51 -1.83 13.49
C GLY A 281 -36.48 -1.77 14.62
N ILE A 282 -35.18 -1.95 14.35
CA ILE A 282 -34.14 -1.85 15.40
C ILE A 282 -34.00 -0.43 15.93
N SER A 283 -34.08 0.58 15.07
CA SER A 283 -33.98 1.99 15.48
C SER A 283 -35.14 2.38 16.42
N ASP A 284 -36.35 1.91 16.11
CA ASP A 284 -37.54 2.10 16.96
C ASP A 284 -37.37 1.42 18.31
N SER A 285 -36.94 0.16 18.31
CA SER A 285 -36.67 -0.62 19.53
C SER A 285 -35.62 0.02 20.43
N VAL A 286 -34.59 0.59 19.82
CA VAL A 286 -33.51 1.34 20.48
C VAL A 286 -34.05 2.60 21.17
N VAL A 287 -34.90 3.38 20.51
CA VAL A 287 -35.46 4.60 21.11
C VAL A 287 -36.48 4.25 22.19
N GLN A 288 -37.31 3.23 21.98
CA GLN A 288 -38.29 2.77 22.97
C GLN A 288 -37.63 2.14 24.22
N ALA A 289 -36.40 1.61 24.08
CA ALA A 289 -35.64 1.08 25.21
C ALA A 289 -35.15 2.16 26.19
N LEU A 290 -34.97 3.40 25.72
CA LEU A 290 -34.40 4.50 26.50
C LEU A 290 -35.05 4.67 27.90
N PRO A 291 -36.38 4.70 28.04
CA PRO A 291 -37.05 4.78 29.35
C PRO A 291 -37.14 3.46 30.12
N SER A 292 -36.78 2.31 29.53
CA SER A 292 -36.90 0.99 30.19
C SER A 292 -35.75 0.70 31.17
N ASN A 293 -36.05 0.02 32.27
CA ASN A 293 -35.08 -0.31 33.32
C ASN A 293 -35.23 -1.78 33.76
N LEU A 294 -34.37 -2.26 34.66
CA LEU A 294 -34.39 -3.67 35.12
C LEU A 294 -35.72 -4.08 35.81
N GLU A 295 -36.52 -3.11 36.26
CA GLU A 295 -37.82 -3.33 36.90
C GLU A 295 -38.99 -3.29 35.89
N ASN A 296 -38.79 -2.70 34.71
CA ASN A 296 -39.74 -2.60 33.59
C ASN A 296 -39.03 -2.90 32.25
N PRO A 297 -38.83 -4.18 31.90
CA PRO A 297 -38.14 -4.58 30.68
C PRO A 297 -39.00 -4.38 29.42
N LEU A 298 -38.33 -4.14 28.28
CA LEU A 298 -38.99 -4.13 26.96
C LEU A 298 -39.55 -5.51 26.58
N PRO A 299 -40.66 -5.58 25.80
CA PRO A 299 -41.10 -6.82 25.17
C PRO A 299 -40.07 -7.35 24.15
N GLU A 300 -40.04 -8.67 23.91
CA GLU A 300 -39.09 -9.32 23.01
C GLU A 300 -39.08 -8.69 21.60
N VAL A 301 -37.90 -8.23 21.17
CA VAL A 301 -37.67 -7.65 19.84
C VAL A 301 -37.48 -8.77 18.83
N SER A 302 -38.49 -9.05 18.01
CA SER A 302 -38.39 -10.01 16.90
C SER A 302 -37.80 -9.34 15.65
N VAL A 303 -36.69 -9.85 15.13
CA VAL A 303 -35.99 -9.30 13.95
C VAL A 303 -36.23 -10.22 12.75
N SER A 304 -36.83 -9.68 11.68
CA SER A 304 -36.94 -10.36 10.38
C SER A 304 -35.69 -10.04 9.54
N VAL A 305 -34.69 -10.93 9.54
CA VAL A 305 -33.54 -10.82 8.63
C VAL A 305 -33.89 -11.53 7.32
N MET A 306 -34.00 -10.80 6.20
CA MET A 306 -34.16 -11.42 4.88
C MET A 306 -32.92 -12.26 4.55
N ALA A 307 -33.11 -13.58 4.45
CA ALA A 307 -32.05 -14.51 4.10
C ALA A 307 -31.55 -14.29 2.67
N ALA A 308 -30.25 -14.06 2.52
CA ALA A 308 -29.56 -14.28 1.25
C ALA A 308 -29.61 -15.77 0.88
N GLY A 309 -29.81 -16.07 -0.40
CA GLY A 309 -30.07 -17.41 -0.95
C GLY A 309 -29.00 -18.49 -0.63
N PRO A 310 -29.31 -19.77 -0.93
CA PRO A 310 -28.74 -20.91 -0.23
C PRO A 310 -27.28 -21.19 -0.63
N SER A 311 -26.34 -21.00 0.31
CA SER A 311 -24.99 -21.55 0.23
C SER A 311 -24.95 -22.98 0.79
N ARG A 312 -24.40 -23.89 -0.01
CA ARG A 312 -24.25 -25.34 0.22
C ARG A 312 -23.69 -25.71 1.60
N LYS A 313 -24.32 -26.71 2.23
CA LYS A 313 -23.86 -27.41 3.43
C LYS A 313 -22.50 -28.10 3.18
N ILE A 314 -21.51 -27.82 4.02
CA ILE A 314 -20.36 -28.72 4.24
C ILE A 314 -20.54 -29.29 5.65
N SER A 315 -20.61 -30.61 5.76
CA SER A 315 -20.89 -31.33 6.99
C SER A 315 -19.68 -31.40 7.92
N ALA A 316 -19.99 -31.42 9.22
CA ALA A 316 -19.05 -31.60 10.31
C ALA A 316 -18.47 -33.02 10.34
N ALA A 317 -17.39 -33.27 9.60
CA ALA A 317 -16.59 -34.48 9.72
C ALA A 317 -15.15 -34.26 9.22
N SER A 318 -14.36 -33.41 9.89
CA SER A 318 -12.87 -33.51 9.88
C SER A 318 -12.16 -32.56 10.86
N ALA A 319 -12.72 -32.32 12.06
CA ALA A 319 -12.04 -31.51 13.08
C ALA A 319 -11.99 -32.23 14.44
N ARG A 320 -11.28 -33.37 14.50
CA ARG A 320 -10.72 -33.92 15.75
C ARG A 320 -9.41 -34.65 15.47
N ALA A 321 -8.29 -34.01 15.80
CA ALA A 321 -7.08 -34.71 16.23
C ALA A 321 -6.13 -33.75 16.98
N HIS A 322 -6.03 -34.01 18.28
CA HIS A 322 -4.85 -33.84 19.13
C HIS A 322 -4.36 -32.44 19.55
N THR A 323 -4.91 -32.05 20.70
CA THR A 323 -4.26 -31.41 21.85
C THR A 323 -2.85 -31.95 22.19
N ARG A 324 -1.91 -31.04 22.47
CA ARG A 324 -0.84 -31.18 23.50
C ARG A 324 -0.12 -29.84 23.76
N ARG A 325 -0.28 -29.30 24.98
CA ARG A 325 0.58 -28.25 25.59
C ARG A 325 1.61 -28.94 26.50
N PRO A 326 2.88 -28.46 26.59
CA PRO A 326 3.78 -28.84 27.67
C PRO A 326 3.70 -27.89 28.87
N LYS A 327 3.95 -28.49 30.04
CA LYS A 327 3.86 -27.98 31.41
C LYS A 327 4.85 -26.84 31.73
N ALA A 328 4.37 -25.79 32.40
CA ALA A 328 5.20 -24.86 33.17
C ALA A 328 5.51 -25.46 34.56
N LYS A 329 6.76 -25.34 35.00
CA LYS A 329 7.21 -25.71 36.35
C LYS A 329 7.05 -24.54 37.32
N THR A 330 6.79 -24.94 38.56
CA THR A 330 6.44 -24.23 39.79
C THR A 330 7.43 -23.19 40.31
N ALA A 331 6.85 -22.24 41.06
CA ALA A 331 7.44 -21.17 41.85
C ALA A 331 8.24 -21.63 43.08
N SER A 332 9.05 -20.73 43.64
CA SER A 332 9.42 -20.71 45.07
C SER A 332 9.26 -19.30 45.65
N LYS A 333 8.59 -19.26 46.81
CA LYS A 333 8.22 -18.13 47.69
C LYS A 333 9.41 -17.48 48.42
N PHE A 334 9.20 -16.26 48.92
CA PHE A 334 9.20 -15.80 50.34
C PHE A 334 9.30 -14.25 50.34
N SER A 335 8.20 -13.51 50.54
CA SER A 335 7.60 -13.00 51.80
C SER A 335 8.23 -11.71 52.33
N ASP A 336 7.39 -10.68 52.38
CA ASP A 336 7.17 -9.70 53.46
C ASP A 336 8.37 -9.11 54.20
N GLU A 337 8.53 -7.78 54.07
CA GLU A 337 8.69 -6.90 55.22
C GLU A 337 8.15 -5.50 54.90
N VAL A 338 7.11 -5.12 55.65
CA VAL A 338 6.55 -3.77 55.75
C VAL A 338 7.10 -3.19 57.05
N SER A 339 7.70 -1.99 57.02
CA SER A 339 7.30 -0.87 57.89
C SER A 339 8.25 0.35 57.84
N VAL A 340 7.62 1.50 57.54
CA VAL A 340 7.67 2.77 58.29
C VAL A 340 8.98 3.59 58.27
N PHE A 341 8.97 4.76 57.62
CA PHE A 341 8.85 6.06 58.30
C PHE A 341 8.64 7.24 57.32
N SER A 342 7.81 8.16 57.79
CA SER A 342 7.34 9.42 57.19
C SER A 342 8.24 10.61 57.56
N HIS A 343 8.13 11.70 56.77
CA HIS A 343 8.64 13.08 56.94
C HIS A 343 10.08 13.34 56.45
N ARG A 344 10.33 14.23 55.49
CA ARG A 344 10.15 15.70 55.57
C ARG A 344 10.42 16.31 54.18
N SER A 345 9.68 17.37 53.89
CA SER A 345 9.83 18.30 52.77
C SER A 345 11.01 19.26 52.98
N GLU A 346 11.42 19.89 51.86
CA GLU A 346 12.30 21.06 51.73
C GLU A 346 13.82 20.79 51.75
N ASP A 347 14.43 20.68 50.56
CA ASP A 347 15.33 21.73 50.07
C ASP A 347 15.73 21.51 48.60
N LEU A 348 15.50 22.55 47.81
CA LEU A 348 15.72 22.65 46.38
C LEU A 348 17.07 23.36 46.19
N MET A 349 18.14 22.62 45.85
CA MET A 349 19.36 23.23 45.31
C MET A 349 19.93 22.40 44.16
N ILE A 350 19.94 23.06 43.01
CA ILE A 350 20.42 22.62 41.71
C ILE A 350 21.92 22.29 41.80
N GLY A 351 22.27 21.02 41.59
CA GLY A 351 23.64 20.55 41.37
C GLY A 351 23.77 19.95 39.97
N CYS A 352 24.15 20.75 38.98
CA CYS A 352 24.64 20.23 37.71
C CYS A 352 26.00 19.57 37.94
N CYS A 353 26.06 18.23 37.90
CA CYS A 353 27.33 17.51 37.72
C CYS A 353 27.92 17.84 36.33
N PRO A 354 29.21 18.21 36.23
CA PRO A 354 29.88 18.30 34.94
C PRO A 354 30.10 16.89 34.38
N ILE A 355 29.56 16.62 33.20
CA ILE A 355 29.82 15.40 32.41
C ILE A 355 31.33 15.36 32.13
N SER A 356 32.02 14.28 32.51
CA SER A 356 33.46 14.16 32.30
C SER A 356 33.79 14.00 30.80
N GLU A 357 34.98 14.40 30.34
CA GLU A 357 35.44 14.15 28.95
C GLU A 357 35.34 12.66 28.55
N ASN A 358 35.44 11.75 29.52
CA ASN A 358 35.29 10.31 29.32
C ASN A 358 33.85 9.90 28.98
N ASP A 359 32.86 10.53 29.62
CA ASP A 359 31.43 10.26 29.37
C ASP A 359 31.03 10.74 27.96
N TYR A 360 31.61 11.86 27.50
CA TYR A 360 31.44 12.35 26.13
C TYR A 360 32.06 11.41 25.09
N GLY A 361 33.21 10.80 25.42
CA GLY A 361 33.87 9.79 24.59
C GLY A 361 33.08 8.49 24.48
N ILE A 362 32.45 8.03 25.57
CA ILE A 362 31.58 6.85 25.61
C ILE A 362 30.29 7.11 24.84
N PHE A 363 29.63 8.25 25.06
CA PHE A 363 28.41 8.62 24.35
C PHE A 363 28.62 8.71 22.83
N LYS A 364 29.75 9.28 22.39
CA LYS A 364 30.12 9.34 20.97
C LYS A 364 30.36 7.96 20.37
N LYS A 365 30.99 7.03 21.11
CA LYS A 365 31.17 5.64 20.68
C LYS A 365 29.83 4.91 20.56
N ILE A 366 28.92 5.09 21.52
CA ILE A 366 27.57 4.53 21.48
C ILE A 366 26.81 5.06 20.26
N LEU A 367 26.83 6.37 20.01
CA LEU A 367 26.19 6.95 18.82
C LEU A 367 26.75 6.39 17.51
N VAL A 368 28.07 6.21 17.42
CA VAL A 368 28.69 5.58 16.24
C VAL A 368 28.25 4.13 16.08
N VAL A 369 28.19 3.36 17.17
CA VAL A 369 27.74 1.96 17.13
C VAL A 369 26.27 1.88 16.73
N VAL A 370 25.41 2.74 17.29
CA VAL A 370 23.98 2.82 16.91
C VAL A 370 23.84 3.22 15.45
N PHE A 371 24.58 4.23 14.98
CA PHE A 371 24.56 4.66 13.59
C PHE A 371 25.02 3.56 12.64
N VAL A 372 26.13 2.88 12.94
CA VAL A 372 26.62 1.73 12.16
C VAL A 372 25.60 0.57 12.20
N GLY A 373 24.97 0.32 13.34
CA GLY A 373 23.90 -0.67 13.48
C GLY A 373 22.69 -0.34 12.62
N LEU A 374 22.24 0.93 12.62
CA LEU A 374 21.15 1.40 11.76
C LEU A 374 21.53 1.32 10.27
N LEU A 375 22.76 1.66 9.89
CA LEU A 375 23.25 1.48 8.53
C LEU A 375 23.30 0.00 8.13
N ALA A 376 23.71 -0.89 9.04
CA ALA A 376 23.72 -2.33 8.79
C ALA A 376 22.30 -2.88 8.62
N LEU A 377 21.34 -2.45 9.44
CA LEU A 377 19.93 -2.82 9.31
C LEU A 377 19.32 -2.26 8.01
N ALA A 378 19.60 -1.00 7.67
CA ALA A 378 19.19 -0.41 6.40
C ALA A 378 19.78 -1.18 5.22
N TYR A 379 21.07 -1.54 5.29
CA TYR A 379 21.76 -2.32 4.29
C TYR A 379 21.18 -3.73 4.11
N GLN A 380 20.83 -4.39 5.22
CA GLN A 380 20.14 -5.68 5.19
C GLN A 380 18.73 -5.56 4.59
N ALA A 381 18.01 -4.49 4.91
CA ALA A 381 16.65 -4.27 4.40
C ALA A 381 16.60 -3.98 2.89
N ILE A 382 17.60 -3.27 2.34
CA ILE A 382 17.67 -2.97 0.90
C ILE A 382 18.24 -4.12 0.06
N ARG A 383 18.94 -5.07 0.69
CA ARG A 383 19.57 -6.16 -0.04
C ARG A 383 18.51 -7.15 -0.52
N PRO A 384 18.43 -7.43 -1.83
CA PRO A 384 17.54 -8.44 -2.34
C PRO A 384 17.97 -9.84 -1.88
N PRO A 385 17.04 -10.80 -1.80
CA PRO A 385 17.36 -12.18 -1.49
C PRO A 385 18.24 -12.80 -2.59
N SER A 386 19.06 -13.78 -2.21
CA SER A 386 19.85 -14.54 -3.19
C SER A 386 18.94 -15.31 -4.16
N PRO A 387 19.34 -15.47 -5.43
CA PRO A 387 18.56 -16.23 -6.42
C PRO A 387 18.41 -17.70 -6.01
N LYS A 388 17.25 -18.29 -6.28
CA LYS A 388 17.02 -19.73 -6.14
C LYS A 388 17.37 -20.44 -7.44
N MET A 389 18.66 -20.61 -7.73
CA MET A 389 19.10 -21.16 -9.02
C MET A 389 18.53 -22.57 -9.25
N CYS A 390 17.93 -22.79 -10.42
CA CYS A 390 17.39 -24.09 -10.79
C CYS A 390 18.49 -25.16 -10.81
N GLY A 391 18.21 -26.35 -10.25
CA GLY A 391 19.16 -27.45 -10.13
C GLY A 391 20.17 -27.32 -8.97
N SER A 392 20.14 -26.22 -8.20
CA SER A 392 20.90 -26.12 -6.95
C SER A 392 20.23 -26.88 -5.81
N ALA A 393 20.97 -27.19 -4.73
CA ALA A 393 20.48 -28.00 -3.60
C ALA A 393 19.19 -27.47 -2.94
N ASN A 394 18.93 -26.16 -3.02
CA ASN A 394 17.73 -25.50 -2.48
C ASN A 394 16.89 -24.78 -3.57
N GLY A 395 17.17 -25.07 -4.85
CA GLY A 395 16.49 -24.45 -5.99
C GLY A 395 15.42 -25.34 -6.62
N PRO A 396 14.57 -24.79 -7.50
CA PRO A 396 13.63 -25.58 -8.29
C PRO A 396 14.34 -26.64 -9.14
N PRO A 397 13.71 -27.77 -9.48
CA PRO A 397 14.30 -28.74 -10.39
C PRO A 397 14.43 -28.16 -11.80
N VAL A 398 15.39 -28.70 -12.55
CA VAL A 398 15.48 -28.48 -14.00
C VAL A 398 14.70 -29.58 -14.70
N THR A 399 13.74 -29.21 -15.53
CA THR A 399 12.91 -30.11 -16.35
C THR A 399 12.88 -29.69 -17.81
N ALA A 400 13.28 -28.46 -18.15
CA ALA A 400 13.30 -27.94 -19.51
C ALA A 400 14.49 -28.46 -20.33
N SER A 401 14.34 -28.43 -21.66
CA SER A 401 15.47 -28.42 -22.58
C SER A 401 16.27 -27.13 -22.38
N ARG A 402 17.60 -27.25 -22.33
CA ARG A 402 18.50 -26.10 -22.15
C ARG A 402 19.71 -26.19 -23.06
N VAL A 403 20.19 -25.04 -23.52
CA VAL A 403 21.49 -24.90 -24.18
C VAL A 403 22.48 -24.23 -23.24
N GLN A 404 23.75 -24.59 -23.34
CA GLN A 404 24.82 -23.92 -22.60
C GLN A 404 25.44 -22.81 -23.47
N LEU A 405 25.55 -21.62 -22.90
CA LEU A 405 26.25 -20.47 -23.49
C LEU A 405 27.77 -20.57 -23.22
N ARG A 406 28.57 -19.80 -23.96
CA ARG A 406 30.04 -19.74 -23.88
C ARG A 406 30.53 -19.33 -22.50
N ASP A 407 29.76 -18.54 -21.76
CA ASP A 407 30.07 -18.13 -20.39
C ASP A 407 29.67 -19.16 -19.33
N GLY A 408 29.13 -20.30 -19.75
CA GLY A 408 28.74 -21.43 -18.91
C GLY A 408 27.29 -21.39 -18.43
N ARG A 409 26.57 -20.27 -18.61
CA ARG A 409 25.13 -20.17 -18.26
C ARG A 409 24.29 -21.07 -19.16
N TYR A 410 23.16 -21.54 -18.64
CA TYR A 410 22.15 -22.23 -19.42
C TYR A 410 20.96 -21.34 -19.77
N LEU A 411 20.48 -21.43 -21.01
CA LEU A 411 19.17 -20.90 -21.40
C LEU A 411 18.18 -22.05 -21.61
N ALA A 412 17.08 -22.01 -20.87
CA ALA A 412 15.95 -22.92 -21.06
C ALA A 412 15.08 -22.45 -22.22
N TYR A 413 14.64 -23.40 -23.05
CA TYR A 413 13.86 -23.10 -24.24
C TYR A 413 12.82 -24.18 -24.53
N GLN A 414 11.92 -23.85 -25.45
CA GLN A 414 10.98 -24.78 -26.04
C GLN A 414 10.77 -24.46 -27.52
N GLU A 415 10.38 -25.47 -28.29
CA GLU A 415 10.15 -25.38 -29.73
C GLU A 415 8.65 -25.57 -30.01
N PHE A 416 8.13 -24.83 -30.99
CA PHE A 416 6.77 -24.95 -31.52
C PHE A 416 6.78 -24.89 -33.04
N GLY A 417 5.84 -25.59 -33.69
CA GLY A 417 5.69 -25.59 -35.15
C GLY A 417 6.43 -26.75 -35.81
N VAL A 418 6.79 -26.60 -37.08
CA VAL A 418 7.48 -27.66 -37.82
C VAL A 418 8.90 -27.87 -37.27
N PRO A 419 9.48 -29.08 -37.37
CA PRO A 419 10.86 -29.33 -36.96
C PRO A 419 11.83 -28.33 -37.61
N LYS A 420 12.68 -27.69 -36.81
CA LYS A 420 13.60 -26.64 -37.26
C LYS A 420 14.54 -27.11 -38.38
N GLU A 421 14.79 -28.41 -38.51
CA GLU A 421 15.63 -29.00 -39.54
C GLU A 421 15.00 -28.89 -40.95
N ILE A 422 13.68 -28.80 -41.04
CA ILE A 422 12.91 -28.67 -42.30
C ILE A 422 12.17 -27.33 -42.42
N ALA A 423 12.21 -26.50 -41.38
CA ALA A 423 11.55 -25.20 -41.34
C ALA A 423 12.13 -24.22 -42.38
N LYS A 424 11.25 -23.50 -43.09
CA LYS A 424 11.65 -22.40 -43.99
C LYS A 424 11.95 -21.14 -43.17
N HIS A 425 11.11 -20.83 -42.19
CA HIS A 425 11.24 -19.66 -41.34
C HIS A 425 11.42 -20.08 -39.88
N LYS A 426 12.58 -19.72 -39.31
CA LYS A 426 12.92 -19.97 -37.91
C LYS A 426 12.82 -18.67 -37.15
N ILE A 427 11.99 -18.66 -36.11
CA ILE A 427 11.62 -17.47 -35.36
C ILE A 427 12.04 -17.65 -33.90
N VAL A 428 12.75 -16.67 -33.33
CA VAL A 428 12.96 -16.60 -31.89
C VAL A 428 11.89 -15.69 -31.28
N PHE A 429 11.05 -16.25 -30.41
CA PHE A 429 10.04 -15.50 -29.66
C PHE A 429 10.60 -15.02 -28.32
N ILE A 430 10.53 -13.72 -28.08
CA ILE A 430 11.02 -13.05 -26.88
C ILE A 430 9.80 -12.66 -26.03
N HIS A 431 9.65 -13.34 -24.89
CA HIS A 431 8.50 -13.14 -24.02
C HIS A 431 8.53 -11.80 -23.25
N GLY A 432 7.33 -11.34 -22.86
CA GLY A 432 7.12 -10.10 -22.12
C GLY A 432 7.52 -10.14 -20.64
N PHE A 433 7.00 -9.16 -19.89
CA PHE A 433 7.19 -9.04 -18.44
C PHE A 433 6.34 -10.07 -17.68
N ARG A 434 6.86 -10.67 -16.60
CA ARG A 434 6.18 -11.73 -15.84
C ARG A 434 5.68 -12.88 -16.75
N SER A 435 6.56 -13.30 -17.65
CA SER A 435 6.35 -14.36 -18.63
C SER A 435 7.56 -15.30 -18.65
N CYS A 436 7.47 -16.39 -19.39
CA CYS A 436 8.51 -17.40 -19.54
C CYS A 436 8.45 -18.01 -20.96
N ARG A 437 9.27 -19.03 -21.24
CA ARG A 437 9.29 -19.75 -22.52
C ARG A 437 7.91 -20.24 -22.95
N HIS A 438 7.05 -20.60 -22.00
CA HIS A 438 5.67 -21.07 -22.23
C HIS A 438 4.75 -20.00 -22.80
N ASP A 439 5.07 -18.71 -22.64
CA ASP A 439 4.24 -17.61 -23.14
C ASP A 439 4.19 -17.51 -24.67
N VAL A 440 4.98 -18.30 -25.41
CA VAL A 440 4.76 -18.46 -26.85
C VAL A 440 3.33 -18.93 -27.17
N SER A 441 2.65 -19.61 -26.24
CA SER A 441 1.24 -19.97 -26.33
C SER A 441 0.30 -18.77 -26.51
N THR A 442 0.71 -17.56 -26.11
CA THR A 442 -0.06 -16.33 -26.39
C THR A 442 -0.10 -15.99 -27.88
N LEU A 443 0.93 -16.39 -28.63
CA LEU A 443 0.97 -16.30 -30.08
C LEU A 443 0.36 -17.57 -30.72
N THR A 444 0.78 -18.75 -30.27
CA THR A 444 0.52 -20.00 -31.00
C THR A 444 -0.86 -20.60 -30.77
N ALA A 445 -1.56 -20.24 -29.69
CA ALA A 445 -2.94 -20.69 -29.47
C ALA A 445 -3.94 -20.12 -30.49
N TYR A 446 -3.56 -19.04 -31.17
CA TYR A 446 -4.39 -18.33 -32.17
C TYR A 446 -3.71 -18.24 -33.54
N LEU A 447 -2.59 -18.94 -33.72
CA LEU A 447 -1.89 -19.02 -35.00
C LEU A 447 -2.47 -20.19 -35.80
N SER A 448 -2.94 -19.92 -37.01
CA SER A 448 -3.55 -20.93 -37.89
C SER A 448 -2.56 -22.05 -38.21
N PRO A 449 -2.95 -23.34 -38.01
CA PRO A 449 -2.08 -24.47 -38.34
C PRO A 449 -1.61 -24.48 -39.81
N ASP A 450 -2.48 -24.04 -40.72
CA ASP A 450 -2.14 -23.95 -42.16
C ASP A 450 -0.98 -22.99 -42.42
N ILE A 451 -0.88 -21.87 -41.69
CA ILE A 451 0.25 -20.94 -41.79
C ILE A 451 1.52 -21.63 -41.27
N VAL A 452 1.42 -22.31 -40.13
CA VAL A 452 2.56 -23.03 -39.53
C VAL A 452 3.11 -24.08 -40.50
N GLU A 453 2.25 -24.86 -41.13
CA GLU A 453 2.65 -25.94 -42.04
C GLU A 453 3.08 -25.45 -43.42
N ASN A 454 2.28 -24.60 -44.08
CA ASN A 454 2.55 -24.16 -45.46
C ASN A 454 3.78 -23.26 -45.56
N ASP A 455 3.93 -22.35 -44.60
CA ASP A 455 5.08 -21.45 -44.54
C ASP A 455 6.25 -22.08 -43.79
N GLY A 456 6.08 -23.27 -43.20
CA GLY A 456 7.15 -24.00 -42.54
C GLY A 456 7.75 -23.22 -41.37
N ILE A 457 6.88 -22.76 -40.47
CA ILE A 457 7.23 -21.93 -39.30
C ILE A 457 7.73 -22.80 -38.15
N SER A 458 8.91 -22.46 -37.62
CA SER A 458 9.45 -23.03 -36.39
C SER A 458 9.77 -21.92 -35.40
N ILE A 459 9.14 -21.94 -34.22
CA ILE A 459 9.25 -20.90 -33.20
C ILE A 459 10.00 -21.45 -32.00
N ILE A 460 11.11 -20.80 -31.66
CA ILE A 460 11.89 -21.06 -30.46
C ILE A 460 11.58 -19.99 -29.44
N SER A 461 11.02 -20.38 -28.31
CA SER A 461 10.79 -19.49 -27.16
C SER A 461 11.69 -19.89 -26.02
N PHE A 462 12.29 -18.91 -25.34
CA PHE A 462 13.28 -19.16 -24.30
C PHE A 462 13.01 -18.34 -23.05
N ASP A 463 13.41 -18.86 -21.90
CA ASP A 463 13.39 -18.12 -20.65
C ASP A 463 14.51 -17.08 -20.67
N ARG A 464 14.19 -15.80 -20.50
CA ARG A 464 15.21 -14.75 -20.38
C ARG A 464 16.06 -14.97 -19.11
N PRO A 465 17.31 -14.48 -19.02
CA PRO A 465 18.17 -14.73 -17.86
C PRO A 465 17.51 -14.37 -16.52
N GLY A 466 17.40 -15.34 -15.61
CA GLY A 466 16.73 -15.20 -14.30
C GLY A 466 15.22 -15.50 -14.29
N TYR A 467 14.62 -15.77 -15.45
CA TYR A 467 13.26 -16.30 -15.58
C TYR A 467 13.27 -17.82 -15.72
N GLY A 468 12.17 -18.46 -15.33
CA GLY A 468 11.93 -19.88 -15.54
C GLY A 468 13.14 -20.72 -15.12
N GLU A 469 13.73 -21.46 -16.05
CA GLU A 469 14.86 -22.36 -15.80
C GLU A 469 16.19 -21.91 -16.45
N SER A 470 16.24 -20.67 -16.97
CA SER A 470 17.47 -20.05 -17.45
C SER A 470 18.31 -19.49 -16.32
N ASP A 471 19.62 -19.69 -16.38
CA ASP A 471 20.52 -19.19 -15.35
C ASP A 471 20.46 -17.65 -15.24
N PRO A 472 20.54 -17.09 -14.01
CA PRO A 472 20.66 -15.65 -13.84
C PRO A 472 21.93 -15.10 -14.50
N HIS A 473 21.84 -13.88 -15.01
CA HIS A 473 22.99 -13.13 -15.50
C HIS A 473 23.18 -11.84 -14.66
N PRO A 474 23.97 -11.88 -13.57
CA PRO A 474 24.06 -10.79 -12.61
C PRO A 474 24.60 -9.47 -13.19
N THR A 475 25.42 -9.57 -14.24
CA THR A 475 26.03 -8.44 -14.95
C THR A 475 25.32 -8.13 -16.28
N ARG A 476 24.08 -8.61 -16.47
CA ARG A 476 23.35 -8.43 -17.72
C ARG A 476 23.17 -6.96 -18.07
N THR A 477 23.20 -6.69 -19.36
CA THR A 477 23.06 -5.37 -19.97
C THR A 477 22.02 -5.44 -21.07
N VAL A 478 21.65 -4.27 -21.61
CA VAL A 478 20.80 -4.16 -22.81
C VAL A 478 21.39 -4.95 -23.99
N LYS A 479 22.73 -4.91 -24.13
CA LYS A 479 23.48 -5.63 -25.17
C LYS A 479 23.55 -7.13 -24.96
N SER A 480 23.81 -7.58 -23.73
CA SER A 480 24.09 -8.99 -23.45
C SER A 480 22.92 -9.90 -23.84
N LEU A 481 21.67 -9.43 -23.70
CA LEU A 481 20.51 -10.25 -24.07
C LEU A 481 20.38 -10.47 -25.58
N ALA A 482 20.79 -9.51 -26.41
CA ALA A 482 20.86 -9.71 -27.86
C ALA A 482 21.93 -10.76 -28.23
N LEU A 483 23.07 -10.74 -27.53
CA LEU A 483 24.12 -11.74 -27.72
C LEU A 483 23.70 -13.12 -27.22
N ASP A 484 22.96 -13.19 -26.11
CA ASP A 484 22.35 -14.44 -25.61
C ASP A 484 21.40 -15.04 -26.65
N ILE A 485 20.62 -14.21 -27.37
CA ILE A 485 19.73 -14.64 -28.45
C ILE A 485 20.51 -15.13 -29.67
N GLU A 486 21.57 -14.42 -30.08
CA GLU A 486 22.47 -14.87 -31.15
C GLU A 486 23.09 -16.23 -30.82
N GLU A 487 23.58 -16.39 -29.59
CA GLU A 487 24.19 -17.64 -29.16
C GLU A 487 23.18 -18.78 -29.01
N LEU A 488 21.98 -18.50 -28.50
CA LEU A 488 20.88 -19.47 -28.50
C LEU A 488 20.60 -19.98 -29.91
N ALA A 489 20.54 -19.07 -30.90
CA ALA A 489 20.31 -19.43 -32.29
C ALA A 489 21.45 -20.28 -32.88
N ASP A 490 22.71 -19.98 -32.51
CA ASP A 490 23.88 -20.76 -32.92
C ASP A 490 23.84 -22.18 -32.31
N GLN A 491 23.59 -22.30 -31.01
CA GLN A 491 23.54 -23.59 -30.31
C GLN A 491 22.41 -24.48 -30.83
N LEU A 492 21.30 -23.88 -31.24
CA LEU A 492 20.17 -24.59 -31.84
C LEU A 492 20.27 -24.75 -33.36
N SER A 493 21.39 -24.33 -33.97
CA SER A 493 21.63 -24.42 -35.41
C SER A 493 20.50 -23.80 -36.26
N LEU A 494 20.01 -22.63 -35.85
CA LEU A 494 18.95 -21.94 -36.60
C LEU A 494 19.42 -21.42 -37.96
N GLY A 495 20.73 -21.31 -38.18
CA GLY A 495 21.33 -20.90 -39.44
C GLY A 495 21.98 -19.53 -39.35
N SER A 496 22.42 -19.00 -40.50
CA SER A 496 23.11 -17.70 -40.57
C SER A 496 22.19 -16.53 -40.20
N LYS A 497 20.91 -16.61 -40.56
CA LYS A 497 19.89 -15.63 -40.22
C LYS A 497 18.61 -16.29 -39.69
N PHE A 498 17.90 -15.60 -38.80
CA PHE A 498 16.62 -16.01 -38.23
C PHE A 498 15.74 -14.79 -37.96
N TYR A 499 14.45 -15.00 -37.75
CA TYR A 499 13.49 -13.94 -37.44
C TYR A 499 13.34 -13.77 -35.92
N VAL A 500 12.96 -12.57 -35.47
CA VAL A 500 12.63 -12.34 -34.06
C VAL A 500 11.23 -11.76 -33.91
N ILE A 501 10.47 -12.26 -32.94
CA ILE A 501 9.19 -11.67 -32.51
C ILE A 501 9.32 -11.32 -31.03
N GLY A 502 9.07 -10.08 -30.66
CA GLY A 502 9.06 -9.64 -29.27
C GLY A 502 7.71 -9.06 -28.86
N PHE A 503 7.13 -9.60 -27.79
CA PHE A 503 5.89 -9.07 -27.20
C PHE A 503 6.16 -8.24 -25.94
N SER A 504 5.60 -7.03 -25.85
CA SER A 504 5.68 -6.16 -24.69
C SER A 504 7.15 -5.84 -24.32
N MET A 505 7.62 -6.23 -23.13
CA MET A 505 9.03 -6.14 -22.75
C MET A 505 9.96 -6.88 -23.72
N GLY A 506 9.49 -7.98 -24.32
CA GLY A 506 10.20 -8.69 -25.39
C GLY A 506 10.34 -7.84 -26.65
N GLY A 507 9.34 -7.02 -26.98
CA GLY A 507 9.41 -6.05 -28.06
C GLY A 507 10.45 -4.96 -27.79
N GLN A 508 10.58 -4.50 -26.53
CA GLN A 508 11.65 -3.59 -26.15
C GLN A 508 13.04 -4.19 -26.44
N ILE A 509 13.21 -5.49 -26.18
CA ILE A 509 14.47 -6.22 -26.38
C ILE A 509 14.81 -6.39 -27.87
N VAL A 510 13.81 -6.43 -28.76
CA VAL A 510 14.05 -6.48 -30.21
C VAL A 510 14.87 -5.27 -30.69
N TRP A 511 14.73 -4.10 -30.06
CA TRP A 511 15.61 -2.96 -30.35
C TRP A 511 17.09 -3.25 -30.10
N SER A 512 17.42 -4.01 -29.07
CA SER A 512 18.78 -4.49 -28.84
C SER A 512 19.23 -5.46 -29.93
N CYS A 513 18.35 -6.36 -30.39
CA CYS A 513 18.67 -7.27 -31.49
C CYS A 513 18.99 -6.49 -32.77
N LEU A 514 18.15 -5.52 -33.12
CA LEU A 514 18.35 -4.64 -34.27
C LEU A 514 19.66 -3.84 -34.16
N LYS A 515 20.04 -3.43 -32.94
CA LYS A 515 21.27 -2.67 -32.71
C LYS A 515 22.55 -3.53 -32.79
N TYR A 516 22.56 -4.70 -32.17
CA TYR A 516 23.80 -5.44 -31.90
C TYR A 516 23.99 -6.68 -32.77
N ILE A 517 22.91 -7.28 -33.26
CA ILE A 517 22.97 -8.48 -34.11
C ILE A 517 22.18 -8.33 -35.42
N PRO A 518 22.10 -7.15 -36.08
CA PRO A 518 21.31 -7.00 -37.30
C PRO A 518 21.77 -7.96 -38.41
N HIS A 519 23.05 -8.34 -38.45
CA HIS A 519 23.59 -9.31 -39.40
C HIS A 519 22.99 -10.72 -39.27
N ARG A 520 22.41 -11.05 -38.11
CA ARG A 520 21.74 -12.33 -37.83
C ARG A 520 20.24 -12.30 -38.08
N LEU A 521 19.65 -11.15 -38.36
CA LEU A 521 18.21 -11.04 -38.51
C LEU A 521 17.81 -11.22 -39.98
N ALA A 522 16.78 -12.04 -40.21
CA ALA A 522 16.04 -12.14 -41.47
C ALA A 522 14.83 -11.19 -41.48
N GLY A 523 14.33 -10.82 -40.30
CA GLY A 523 13.24 -9.87 -40.09
C GLY A 523 12.93 -9.76 -38.61
N ALA A 524 12.18 -8.73 -38.23
CA ALA A 524 11.81 -8.49 -36.83
C ALA A 524 10.37 -7.99 -36.69
N ALA A 525 9.62 -8.52 -35.72
CA ALA A 525 8.33 -7.97 -35.31
C ALA A 525 8.35 -7.54 -33.83
N LEU A 526 7.97 -6.30 -33.59
CA LEU A 526 7.76 -5.73 -32.27
C LEU A 526 6.26 -5.60 -32.03
N ILE A 527 5.75 -6.24 -30.98
CA ILE A 527 4.32 -6.27 -30.66
C ILE A 527 4.13 -5.54 -29.32
N ALA A 528 3.40 -4.43 -29.34
CA ALA A 528 3.17 -3.54 -28.21
C ALA A 528 4.46 -3.24 -27.39
N PRO A 529 5.58 -2.85 -28.02
CA PRO A 529 6.88 -2.86 -27.35
C PRO A 529 6.94 -1.86 -26.20
N VAL A 530 7.41 -2.29 -25.03
CA VAL A 530 7.62 -1.39 -23.88
C VAL A 530 8.61 -0.27 -24.25
N VAL A 531 8.34 0.94 -23.77
CA VAL A 531 9.15 2.14 -24.02
C VAL A 531 9.88 2.59 -22.76
N ASN A 532 11.10 3.09 -22.94
CA ASN A 532 11.81 3.80 -21.88
C ASN A 532 11.54 5.31 -22.02
N TYR A 533 10.81 5.88 -21.06
CA TYR A 533 10.44 7.31 -21.07
C TYR A 533 11.64 8.27 -20.99
N TRP A 534 12.85 7.77 -20.70
CA TRP A 534 14.09 8.52 -20.61
C TRP A 534 15.02 8.37 -21.82
N TRP A 535 14.56 7.70 -22.89
CA TRP A 535 15.22 7.77 -24.19
C TRP A 535 15.35 9.24 -24.63
N LEU A 536 16.59 9.67 -24.91
CA LEU A 536 16.96 11.06 -25.22
C LEU A 536 16.31 11.55 -26.51
N ALA A 537 16.00 10.63 -27.42
CA ALA A 537 15.36 10.94 -28.68
C ALA A 537 13.93 11.49 -28.53
N PHE A 538 13.26 11.21 -27.40
CA PHE A 538 11.91 11.68 -27.17
C PHE A 538 11.87 13.13 -26.71
N PRO A 539 11.15 14.01 -27.42
CA PRO A 539 10.89 15.36 -26.97
C PRO A 539 10.20 15.35 -25.61
N SER A 540 10.59 16.25 -24.70
CA SER A 540 10.05 16.30 -23.34
C SER A 540 8.53 16.58 -23.31
N ASN A 541 8.00 17.29 -24.31
CA ASN A 541 6.56 17.52 -24.49
C ASN A 541 5.80 16.29 -24.99
N LEU A 542 6.48 15.22 -25.41
CA LEU A 542 5.89 13.94 -25.78
C LEU A 542 6.06 12.90 -24.65
N SER A 543 7.30 12.69 -24.18
CA SER A 543 7.60 11.67 -23.17
C SER A 543 6.98 11.97 -21.81
N ARG A 544 6.95 13.24 -21.38
CA ARG A 544 6.42 13.60 -20.07
C ARG A 544 4.91 13.40 -19.97
N PRO A 545 4.06 13.85 -20.92
CA PRO A 545 2.63 13.54 -20.87
C PRO A 545 2.36 12.04 -20.95
N ALA A 546 3.02 11.30 -21.85
CA ALA A 546 2.88 9.84 -21.97
C ALA A 546 3.21 9.13 -20.64
N TYR A 547 4.32 9.51 -20.02
CA TYR A 547 4.72 9.00 -18.70
C TYR A 547 3.66 9.31 -17.61
N LEU A 548 3.04 10.48 -17.65
CA LEU A 548 2.07 10.92 -16.64
C LEU A 548 0.70 10.23 -16.76
N LEU A 549 0.42 9.53 -17.86
CA LEU A 549 -0.79 8.70 -18.02
C LEU A 549 -0.77 7.47 -17.09
N GLN A 550 0.41 6.99 -16.71
CA GLN A 550 0.55 5.83 -15.83
C GLN A 550 0.01 6.12 -14.41
N PRO A 551 -0.45 5.10 -13.68
CA PRO A 551 -0.76 5.21 -12.26
C PRO A 551 0.42 5.79 -11.45
N LYS A 552 0.11 6.50 -10.35
CA LYS A 552 1.14 7.13 -9.51
C LYS A 552 2.14 6.11 -8.95
N GLN A 553 1.71 4.89 -8.64
CA GLN A 553 2.61 3.82 -8.21
C GLN A 553 3.66 3.46 -9.26
N ASP A 554 3.27 3.36 -10.54
CA ASP A 554 4.17 2.99 -11.63
C ASP A 554 5.12 4.14 -11.96
N GLN A 555 4.62 5.39 -11.95
CA GLN A 555 5.46 6.57 -12.07
C GLN A 555 6.64 6.49 -11.06
N TRP A 556 6.36 6.25 -9.79
CA TRP A 556 7.42 6.15 -8.80
C TRP A 556 8.31 4.91 -8.96
N ALA A 557 7.72 3.73 -9.22
CA ALA A 557 8.47 2.49 -9.42
C ALA A 557 9.48 2.62 -10.57
N LEU A 558 9.06 3.21 -11.70
CA LEU A 558 9.93 3.45 -12.85
C LEU A 558 11.01 4.51 -12.55
N ARG A 559 10.69 5.58 -11.80
CA ARG A 559 11.70 6.56 -11.36
C ARG A 559 12.78 5.92 -10.50
N VAL A 560 12.39 5.03 -9.58
CA VAL A 560 13.36 4.30 -8.76
C VAL A 560 14.22 3.40 -9.66
N ALA A 561 13.61 2.64 -10.57
CA ALA A 561 14.36 1.82 -11.51
C ALA A 561 15.35 2.62 -12.37
N HIS A 562 14.97 3.82 -12.80
CA HIS A 562 15.82 4.67 -13.63
C HIS A 562 16.96 5.35 -12.83
N TYR A 563 16.63 6.03 -11.73
CA TYR A 563 17.58 6.89 -11.01
C TYR A 563 18.33 6.17 -9.88
N LEU A 564 17.71 5.16 -9.26
CA LEU A 564 18.23 4.42 -8.10
C LEU A 564 17.99 2.91 -8.28
N PRO A 565 18.48 2.27 -9.36
CA PRO A 565 18.14 0.88 -9.70
C PRO A 565 18.45 -0.13 -8.58
N TRP A 566 19.43 0.15 -7.73
CA TRP A 566 19.76 -0.69 -6.58
C TRP A 566 18.67 -0.73 -5.49
N LEU A 567 17.69 0.19 -5.53
CA LEU A 567 16.52 0.22 -4.66
C LEU A 567 15.26 -0.38 -5.29
N THR A 568 15.29 -0.83 -6.55
CA THR A 568 14.08 -1.29 -7.26
C THR A 568 13.36 -2.42 -6.53
N TYR A 569 14.11 -3.39 -6.01
CA TYR A 569 13.55 -4.48 -5.19
C TYR A 569 12.93 -3.96 -3.91
N TRP A 570 13.69 -3.17 -3.15
CA TRP A 570 13.24 -2.61 -1.89
C TRP A 570 11.94 -1.83 -2.10
N TRP A 571 11.92 -0.90 -3.06
CA TRP A 571 10.74 -0.08 -3.36
C TRP A 571 9.49 -0.92 -3.60
N ASN A 572 9.57 -1.90 -4.51
CA ASN A 572 8.41 -2.70 -4.91
C ASN A 572 7.97 -3.75 -3.87
N THR A 573 8.71 -3.90 -2.76
CA THR A 573 8.37 -4.83 -1.67
C THR A 573 7.91 -4.12 -0.38
N GLN A 574 7.85 -2.79 -0.38
CA GLN A 574 7.40 -2.04 0.80
C GLN A 574 5.88 -2.09 0.98
N ARG A 575 5.44 -1.99 2.24
CA ARG A 575 4.01 -1.93 2.61
C ARG A 575 3.48 -0.50 2.77
N PHE A 576 4.37 0.49 2.82
CA PHE A 576 4.03 1.89 3.11
C PHE A 576 3.53 2.66 1.88
N PHE A 577 3.76 2.12 0.68
CA PHE A 577 3.29 2.67 -0.58
C PHE A 577 3.01 1.53 -1.57
N PRO A 578 2.11 1.73 -2.54
CA PRO A 578 1.74 0.69 -3.50
C PRO A 578 2.93 0.24 -4.35
N VAL A 579 3.04 -1.07 -4.55
CA VAL A 579 3.90 -1.71 -5.55
C VAL A 579 3.46 -1.30 -6.97
N SER A 580 4.34 -1.45 -7.96
CA SER A 580 3.95 -1.30 -9.37
C SER A 580 2.70 -2.13 -9.69
N SER A 581 1.75 -1.51 -10.38
CA SER A 581 0.49 -2.14 -10.79
C SER A 581 0.74 -3.36 -11.69
N VAL A 582 1.77 -3.28 -12.55
CA VAL A 582 2.19 -4.36 -13.46
C VAL A 582 2.77 -5.55 -12.68
N ILE A 583 3.59 -5.28 -11.65
CA ILE A 583 4.12 -6.33 -10.77
C ILE A 583 2.98 -6.98 -9.96
N ALA A 584 2.04 -6.17 -9.47
CA ALA A 584 0.88 -6.62 -8.71
C ALA A 584 -0.15 -7.39 -9.55
N GLY A 585 -0.08 -7.31 -10.88
CA GLY A 585 -1.10 -7.87 -11.77
C GLY A 585 -2.44 -7.12 -11.71
N ASP A 586 -2.41 -5.83 -11.42
CA ASP A 586 -3.60 -4.97 -11.37
C ASP A 586 -4.13 -4.69 -12.78
N LEU A 587 -5.46 -4.71 -12.92
CA LEU A 587 -6.18 -4.46 -14.17
C LEU A 587 -6.39 -2.97 -14.46
N ILE A 588 -5.91 -2.07 -13.58
CA ILE A 588 -6.06 -0.62 -13.73
C ILE A 588 -5.54 -0.08 -15.08
N ASN A 589 -4.55 -0.75 -15.67
CA ASN A 589 -3.94 -0.38 -16.96
C ASN A 589 -4.50 -1.19 -18.15
N PHE A 590 -5.62 -1.89 -18.00
CA PHE A 590 -6.20 -2.69 -19.07
C PHE A 590 -7.26 -1.84 -19.81
N SER A 591 -7.20 -1.86 -21.15
CA SER A 591 -8.29 -1.34 -21.98
C SER A 591 -9.55 -2.21 -21.85
N ASP A 592 -10.65 -1.82 -22.50
CA ASP A 592 -11.86 -2.64 -22.44
C ASP A 592 -11.68 -3.94 -23.24
N GLN A 593 -11.02 -3.89 -24.41
CA GLN A 593 -10.62 -5.11 -25.13
C GLN A 593 -9.69 -6.01 -24.31
N ASP A 594 -8.73 -5.44 -23.57
CA ASP A 594 -7.83 -6.25 -22.73
C ASP A 594 -8.60 -7.04 -21.66
N LYS A 595 -9.66 -6.45 -21.09
CA LYS A 595 -10.52 -7.13 -20.11
C LYS A 595 -11.35 -8.23 -20.77
N GLU A 596 -11.79 -8.05 -22.01
CA GLU A 596 -12.49 -9.08 -22.78
C GLU A 596 -11.59 -10.27 -23.12
N LEU A 597 -10.30 -10.01 -23.38
CA LEU A 597 -9.29 -11.04 -23.68
C LEU A 597 -8.69 -11.69 -22.42
N LEU A 598 -8.93 -11.13 -21.23
CA LEU A 598 -8.38 -11.63 -19.97
C LEU A 598 -8.67 -13.12 -19.68
N PRO A 599 -9.89 -13.66 -19.93
CA PRO A 599 -10.14 -15.09 -19.75
C PRO A 599 -9.26 -15.99 -20.63
N ARG A 600 -8.94 -15.56 -21.87
CA ARG A 600 -8.03 -16.27 -22.78
C ARG A 600 -6.62 -16.30 -22.19
N LEU A 601 -6.12 -15.16 -21.73
CA LEU A 601 -4.82 -15.05 -21.08
C LEU A 601 -4.72 -15.93 -19.82
N ILE A 602 -5.74 -15.89 -18.96
CA ILE A 602 -5.79 -16.70 -17.74
C ILE A 602 -5.76 -18.19 -18.08
N SER A 603 -6.54 -18.62 -19.07
CA SER A 603 -6.57 -20.01 -19.52
C SER A 603 -5.20 -20.48 -19.99
N ILE A 604 -4.54 -19.68 -20.84
CA ILE A 604 -3.20 -19.98 -21.36
C ILE A 604 -2.18 -20.08 -20.22
N LYS A 605 -2.17 -19.11 -19.30
CA LYS A 605 -1.16 -19.05 -18.24
C LYS A 605 -1.36 -20.05 -17.10
N LYS A 606 -2.55 -20.65 -16.97
CA LYS A 606 -2.98 -21.45 -15.80
C LYS A 606 -1.96 -22.50 -15.34
N GLU A 607 -1.27 -23.15 -16.27
CA GLU A 607 -0.37 -24.26 -15.96
C GLU A 607 1.04 -23.83 -15.53
N TYR A 608 1.43 -22.58 -15.81
CA TYR A 608 2.80 -22.10 -15.61
C TYR A 608 2.90 -20.74 -14.90
N GLN A 609 1.85 -20.30 -14.19
CA GLN A 609 1.78 -18.98 -13.54
C GLN A 609 2.96 -18.68 -12.59
N GLU A 610 3.52 -19.71 -11.95
CA GLU A 610 4.61 -19.59 -10.98
C GLU A 610 6.01 -19.68 -11.64
N VAL A 611 6.11 -20.17 -12.88
CA VAL A 611 7.38 -20.39 -13.58
C VAL A 611 8.19 -19.08 -13.74
N PRO A 612 7.59 -17.93 -14.12
CA PRO A 612 8.35 -16.69 -14.31
C PRO A 612 9.15 -16.23 -13.09
N THR A 613 8.68 -16.53 -11.86
CA THR A 613 9.25 -16.03 -10.61
C THR A 613 9.84 -17.11 -9.73
N GLN A 614 9.93 -18.37 -10.19
CA GLN A 614 10.39 -19.51 -9.38
C GLN A 614 11.83 -19.37 -8.84
N GLN A 615 12.68 -18.62 -9.55
CA GLN A 615 14.05 -18.30 -9.11
C GLN A 615 14.12 -17.09 -8.15
N GLY A 616 12.98 -16.43 -7.91
CA GLY A 616 12.83 -15.22 -7.10
C GLY A 616 12.43 -14.01 -7.95
N GLU A 617 11.57 -13.15 -7.39
CA GLU A 617 11.08 -11.95 -8.08
C GLU A 617 12.19 -10.93 -8.37
N PHE A 618 13.28 -10.93 -7.59
CA PHE A 618 14.37 -9.98 -7.79
C PHE A 618 15.07 -10.20 -9.13
N GLU A 619 15.52 -11.43 -9.41
CA GLU A 619 16.26 -11.73 -10.65
C GLU A 619 15.38 -11.74 -11.90
N SER A 620 14.08 -11.95 -11.74
CA SER A 620 13.09 -11.88 -12.83
C SER A 620 12.56 -10.45 -13.00
N LEU A 621 11.54 -10.08 -12.24
CA LEU A 621 10.74 -8.87 -12.44
C LEU A 621 11.53 -7.57 -12.16
N HIS A 622 12.25 -7.52 -11.05
CA HIS A 622 12.90 -6.28 -10.61
C HIS A 622 14.14 -6.00 -11.44
N ARG A 623 14.95 -7.02 -11.71
CA ARG A 623 16.09 -6.89 -12.61
C ARG A 623 15.64 -6.47 -14.00
N ASP A 624 14.47 -6.92 -14.48
CA ASP A 624 13.95 -6.51 -15.80
C ASP A 624 13.62 -5.04 -15.80
N THR A 625 12.94 -4.59 -14.76
CA THR A 625 12.59 -3.19 -14.59
C THR A 625 13.85 -2.32 -14.54
N MET A 626 14.90 -2.76 -13.83
CA MET A 626 16.18 -2.04 -13.74
C MET A 626 16.88 -1.89 -15.10
N ILE A 627 16.83 -2.90 -15.96
CA ILE A 627 17.49 -2.87 -17.27
C ILE A 627 16.63 -2.13 -18.30
N GLY A 628 15.33 -2.48 -18.39
CA GLY A 628 14.41 -1.91 -19.38
C GLY A 628 14.18 -0.41 -19.20
N PHE A 629 14.14 0.08 -17.96
CA PHE A 629 13.98 1.51 -17.64
C PHE A 629 15.26 2.18 -17.14
N GLY A 630 16.38 1.45 -17.15
CA GLY A 630 17.70 1.98 -16.82
C GLY A 630 18.25 2.90 -17.92
N LYS A 631 19.54 3.21 -17.82
CA LYS A 631 20.24 3.99 -18.85
C LYS A 631 20.67 3.09 -20.00
N TRP A 632 20.17 3.38 -21.19
CA TRP A 632 20.58 2.71 -22.43
C TRP A 632 21.71 3.51 -23.07
N GLU A 633 22.59 2.80 -23.80
CA GLU A 633 23.70 3.44 -24.53
C GLU A 633 23.31 3.91 -25.94
N PHE A 634 22.08 3.62 -26.36
CA PHE A 634 21.51 4.05 -27.64
C PHE A 634 20.01 4.32 -27.48
N ASP A 635 19.48 5.13 -28.39
CA ASP A 635 18.05 5.32 -28.59
C ASP A 635 17.58 4.52 -29.82
N PRO A 636 16.35 3.96 -29.84
CA PRO A 636 15.84 3.26 -31.03
C PRO A 636 15.91 4.08 -32.32
N THR A 637 15.72 5.40 -32.23
CA THR A 637 15.77 6.31 -33.39
C THR A 637 17.18 6.47 -33.97
N ASP A 638 18.23 6.01 -33.28
CA ASP A 638 19.62 6.03 -33.76
C ASP A 638 19.96 4.79 -34.60
N ILE A 639 19.02 3.85 -34.77
CA ILE A 639 19.21 2.64 -35.54
C ILE A 639 18.99 2.94 -37.03
N GLU A 640 20.01 2.68 -37.84
CA GLU A 640 19.90 2.73 -39.30
C GLU A 640 19.09 1.53 -39.81
N ASN A 641 18.50 1.64 -41.01
CA ASN A 641 17.75 0.54 -41.61
C ASN A 641 18.63 -0.72 -41.70
N PRO A 642 18.31 -1.81 -40.98
CA PRO A 642 19.10 -3.04 -41.01
C PRO A 642 18.96 -3.80 -42.34
N PHE A 643 17.95 -3.46 -43.16
CA PHE A 643 17.64 -4.11 -44.44
C PHE A 643 17.54 -3.08 -45.57
N PRO A 644 18.63 -2.37 -45.91
CA PRO A 644 18.61 -1.31 -46.92
C PRO A 644 18.34 -1.85 -48.34
N ASN A 645 18.53 -3.14 -48.59
CA ASN A 645 18.32 -3.77 -49.90
C ASN A 645 17.01 -4.58 -49.96
N GLY A 646 16.15 -4.50 -48.94
CA GLY A 646 14.90 -5.24 -48.87
C GLY A 646 15.08 -6.74 -48.62
N GLU A 647 16.21 -7.15 -48.04
CA GLU A 647 16.50 -8.54 -47.68
C GLU A 647 15.79 -9.03 -46.41
N GLY A 648 14.98 -8.17 -45.81
CA GLY A 648 14.21 -8.39 -44.58
C GLY A 648 13.36 -7.16 -44.26
N SER A 649 12.52 -7.27 -43.23
CA SER A 649 11.60 -6.21 -42.82
C SER A 649 11.53 -6.07 -41.30
N VAL A 650 11.14 -4.87 -40.84
CA VAL A 650 10.86 -4.61 -39.42
C VAL A 650 9.43 -4.12 -39.27
N HIS A 651 8.65 -4.82 -38.46
CA HIS A 651 7.23 -4.55 -38.23
C HIS A 651 7.02 -4.08 -36.78
N LEU A 652 6.26 -3.01 -36.58
CA LEU A 652 5.90 -2.51 -35.26
C LEU A 652 4.38 -2.46 -35.14
N TRP A 653 3.82 -3.32 -34.30
CA TRP A 653 2.39 -3.46 -34.06
C TRP A 653 1.99 -2.81 -32.74
N GLN A 654 0.98 -1.95 -32.74
CA GLN A 654 0.55 -1.23 -31.55
C GLN A 654 -0.98 -1.03 -31.55
N GLY A 655 -1.63 -1.32 -30.42
CA GLY A 655 -3.02 -0.92 -30.19
C GLY A 655 -3.12 0.55 -29.80
N ASP A 656 -4.08 1.29 -30.36
CA ASP A 656 -4.27 2.71 -30.08
C ASP A 656 -4.94 2.99 -28.72
N GLU A 657 -5.58 1.98 -28.12
CA GLU A 657 -6.14 2.00 -26.77
C GLU A 657 -5.25 1.31 -25.72
N ASP A 658 -4.01 0.98 -26.05
CA ASP A 658 -3.05 0.42 -25.11
C ASP A 658 -2.77 1.41 -23.95
N ARG A 659 -3.18 1.00 -22.74
CA ARG A 659 -3.03 1.77 -21.51
C ARG A 659 -1.79 1.38 -20.70
N LEU A 660 -1.08 0.32 -21.08
CA LEU A 660 0.22 -0.06 -20.50
C LEU A 660 1.35 0.69 -21.19
N VAL A 661 1.30 0.77 -22.52
CA VAL A 661 2.28 1.45 -23.36
C VAL A 661 1.55 2.46 -24.24
N PRO A 662 1.61 3.77 -23.91
CA PRO A 662 0.94 4.78 -24.71
C PRO A 662 1.41 4.79 -26.17
N VAL A 663 0.46 4.68 -27.10
CA VAL A 663 0.70 4.64 -28.56
C VAL A 663 1.50 5.83 -29.10
N SER A 664 1.41 6.98 -28.44
CA SER A 664 2.05 8.23 -28.88
C SER A 664 3.57 8.12 -29.03
N LEU A 665 4.23 7.30 -28.21
CA LEU A 665 5.67 7.11 -28.29
C LEU A 665 6.07 6.20 -29.46
N GLN A 666 5.24 5.22 -29.81
CA GLN A 666 5.47 4.38 -30.99
C GLN A 666 5.25 5.14 -32.29
N ARG A 667 4.19 5.97 -32.36
CA ARG A 667 3.95 6.87 -33.50
C ARG A 667 5.17 7.73 -33.80
N TYR A 668 5.80 8.29 -32.76
CA TYR A 668 7.01 9.08 -32.92
C TYR A 668 8.21 8.26 -33.43
N ILE A 669 8.42 7.05 -32.91
CA ILE A 669 9.48 6.16 -33.41
C ILE A 669 9.25 5.83 -34.89
N ALA A 670 8.03 5.43 -35.26
CA ALA A 670 7.67 5.09 -36.64
C ALA A 670 7.83 6.28 -37.61
N GLU A 671 7.50 7.50 -37.16
CA GLU A 671 7.72 8.72 -37.94
C GLU A 671 9.22 8.98 -38.19
N LYS A 672 10.07 8.71 -37.20
CA LYS A 672 11.54 8.91 -37.32
C LYS A 672 12.25 7.80 -38.08
N LEU A 673 11.68 6.61 -38.12
CA LEU A 673 12.27 5.42 -38.73
C LEU A 673 11.35 4.92 -39.85
N PRO A 674 11.37 5.56 -41.04
CA PRO A 674 10.44 5.24 -42.13
C PRO A 674 10.65 3.84 -42.73
N TRP A 675 11.74 3.16 -42.36
CA TRP A 675 11.99 1.76 -42.71
C TRP A 675 11.19 0.77 -41.85
N ILE A 676 10.47 1.23 -40.83
CA ILE A 676 9.57 0.41 -40.03
C ILE A 676 8.19 0.37 -40.67
N HIS A 677 7.69 -0.85 -40.90
CA HIS A 677 6.30 -1.09 -41.23
C HIS A 677 5.46 -0.98 -39.96
N TYR A 678 4.87 0.20 -39.74
CA TYR A 678 4.03 0.48 -38.58
C TYR A 678 2.58 0.04 -38.80
N HIS A 679 2.07 -0.77 -37.87
CA HIS A 679 0.72 -1.31 -37.87
C HIS A 679 -0.01 -0.85 -36.61
N GLU A 680 -0.82 0.19 -36.75
CA GLU A 680 -1.67 0.68 -35.68
C GLU A 680 -3.06 0.04 -35.73
N LEU A 681 -3.50 -0.54 -34.62
CA LEU A 681 -4.76 -1.28 -34.53
C LEU A 681 -5.80 -0.44 -33.78
N ALA A 682 -6.82 -0.01 -34.50
CA ALA A 682 -7.90 0.79 -33.96
C ALA A 682 -8.76 0.02 -32.94
N GLY A 683 -9.04 0.63 -31.78
CA GLY A 683 -9.80 0.05 -30.67
C GLY A 683 -9.07 -1.08 -29.94
N ALA A 684 -7.78 -1.26 -30.17
CA ALA A 684 -7.04 -2.41 -29.65
C ALA A 684 -6.25 -2.06 -28.39
N GLY A 685 -6.29 -2.96 -27.39
CA GLY A 685 -5.55 -2.85 -26.13
C GLY A 685 -4.13 -3.42 -26.20
N HIS A 686 -3.45 -3.59 -25.06
CA HIS A 686 -2.10 -4.18 -25.02
C HIS A 686 -2.08 -5.67 -25.39
N MET A 687 -3.18 -6.38 -25.10
CA MET A 687 -3.33 -7.83 -25.25
C MET A 687 -3.89 -8.23 -26.62
N PHE A 688 -3.88 -7.33 -27.61
CA PHE A 688 -4.48 -7.54 -28.93
C PHE A 688 -3.99 -8.80 -29.64
N LEU A 689 -2.79 -9.30 -29.33
CA LEU A 689 -2.25 -10.54 -29.91
C LEU A 689 -3.14 -11.77 -29.66
N LEU A 690 -3.93 -11.76 -28.59
CA LEU A 690 -4.88 -12.82 -28.24
C LEU A 690 -6.21 -12.75 -29.01
N ALA A 691 -6.42 -11.70 -29.80
CA ALA A 691 -7.61 -11.56 -30.62
C ALA A 691 -7.49 -12.38 -31.91
N ASP A 692 -8.64 -12.85 -32.41
CA ASP A 692 -8.69 -13.77 -33.55
C ASP A 692 -8.04 -13.14 -34.81
N GLY A 693 -7.21 -13.93 -35.51
CA GLY A 693 -6.50 -13.52 -36.73
C GLY A 693 -5.32 -12.56 -36.52
N ARG A 694 -5.06 -12.07 -35.29
CA ARG A 694 -3.92 -11.16 -35.03
C ARG A 694 -2.58 -11.88 -35.04
N ALA A 695 -2.52 -13.10 -34.52
CA ALA A 695 -1.31 -13.92 -34.58
C ALA A 695 -0.92 -14.20 -36.04
N ASP A 696 -1.89 -14.61 -36.86
CA ASP A 696 -1.74 -14.85 -38.30
C ASP A 696 -1.16 -13.62 -39.00
N SER A 697 -1.82 -12.46 -38.84
CA SER A 697 -1.39 -11.20 -39.47
C SER A 697 0.05 -10.82 -39.12
N VAL A 698 0.47 -11.04 -37.87
CA VAL A 698 1.83 -10.72 -37.41
C VAL A 698 2.85 -11.68 -38.03
N VAL A 699 2.56 -12.99 -38.05
CA VAL A 699 3.48 -14.01 -38.57
C VAL A 699 3.59 -13.89 -40.09
N GLU A 700 2.48 -13.79 -40.81
CA GLU A 700 2.45 -13.62 -42.26
C GLU A 700 3.21 -12.36 -42.68
N ALA A 701 2.95 -11.22 -42.04
CA ALA A 701 3.64 -9.99 -42.39
C ALA A 701 5.16 -10.06 -42.14
N LEU A 702 5.60 -10.85 -41.16
CA LEU A 702 7.02 -11.01 -40.84
C LEU A 702 7.76 -11.89 -41.86
N VAL A 703 7.08 -12.88 -42.44
CA VAL A 703 7.70 -13.88 -43.33
C VAL A 703 7.38 -13.66 -44.82
N ALA A 704 6.47 -12.74 -45.14
CA ALA A 704 6.18 -12.25 -46.48
C ALA A 704 7.40 -11.59 -47.14
#